data_AF-A0A7Z9ZYL0-F1
#
_entry.id   AF-A0A7Z9ZYL0-F1
#
_cell.length_a   1.000
_cell.length_b   1.000
_cell.length_c   1.000
_cell.angle_alpha   90.00
_cell.angle_beta   90.00
_cell.angle_gamma   90.00
#
_symmetry.space_group_name_H-M   'P 1'
#
loop_
_entity.id
_entity.type
_entity.pdbx_description
1 polymer ?
#
loop_
_entity_poly.entity_id
_entity_poly.type
_entity_poly.pdbx_seq_one_letter_code
_entity_poly.pdbx_strand_id
1 'polypeptide(L)'
;NRPDRAAKYAKEVLTANPGDYSLRLKYGRLLLKAGMLEEAERAFREALELASNPLARERAWRGLYEALFLQGRADELLKEAGKFAGSDNPYELLLYAEALAWTGRKSEALAAFERVLEGAGNDELLVQKSAEVVERYIGPGEALPFYGKLYALRKEKGQSVGPVLDRMVEAALKAGKIAEVEGLLEAEAGRTKEALWRLVLLLASQGRSGEAASRMVDTARSPDELVSLAKKVFDRLIRAEKALEAVDFLRAVAHKAGDPWAAGRVLVLAVNIAYRVLRDKELAQEVAVEAAYFLAKAASTKPPETAARAVEQLLSLQTRFIRPKREELRLSLRMAEAIFDAAAKETGDYLKAGDRMGRLADIAGSLRDQAERNRLERKAAEYYELAFRTEKDIERKLRAKEGKIRRVYGRWLKETERARQALAEIEMALRAVPSGYKGRPLLNLHNMAGDIARERLKDYPRALAHYGAVLKLAPKGARERWAAYKGIALCYIEVGNKGGALKAVKGLSAEIDPKDNWAGRLLLEIADFAMKQGLKEVAVEAYGAIVKGFWGRGGEGVRIKRTALRRYHRLVNPNEPPPGFLPPPDYFPKPPSPEAVPAPIVVSLERVATYQAMGQSITSGAQAILTDSLKVSILAGDRSAEGMLLMLDVWSPRGFTSTPKGARKDPEGDVARLKAELPAGSPMEAEFV
;
A
#
# COMPACT_ATOMS: atom_id res chain seq x y z
N ASN A 1 5.62 29.32 -11.81
CA ASN A 1 6.64 28.31 -11.42
C ASN A 1 8.09 28.76 -11.62
N ARG A 2 8.43 30.06 -11.52
CA ARG A 2 9.83 30.55 -11.54
C ARG A 2 10.01 31.68 -10.51
N PRO A 3 10.01 31.36 -9.20
CA PRO A 3 10.12 32.35 -8.13
C PRO A 3 11.44 33.14 -8.20
N ASP A 4 12.50 32.49 -8.68
CA ASP A 4 13.81 33.08 -9.01
C ASP A 4 13.70 34.29 -9.96
N ARG A 5 13.00 34.12 -11.09
CA ARG A 5 12.84 35.20 -12.09
C ARG A 5 11.92 36.30 -11.59
N ALA A 6 10.84 35.93 -10.89
CA ALA A 6 9.91 36.90 -10.32
C ALA A 6 10.59 37.77 -9.25
N ALA A 7 11.47 37.19 -8.42
CA ALA A 7 12.27 37.94 -7.46
C ALA A 7 13.21 38.94 -8.16
N LYS A 8 13.84 38.56 -9.29
CA LYS A 8 14.68 39.47 -10.07
C LYS A 8 13.91 40.70 -10.57
N TYR A 9 12.74 40.50 -11.19
CA TYR A 9 11.91 41.62 -11.64
C TYR A 9 11.40 42.48 -10.47
N ALA A 10 10.99 41.86 -9.36
CA ALA A 10 10.58 42.60 -8.17
C ALA A 10 11.72 43.47 -7.60
N LYS A 11 12.97 42.98 -7.65
CA LYS A 11 14.16 43.77 -7.28
C LYS A 11 14.37 44.96 -8.21
N GLU A 12 14.24 44.76 -9.53
CA GLU A 12 14.35 45.86 -10.51
C GLU A 12 13.29 46.94 -10.26
N VAL A 13 12.04 46.57 -10.01
CA VAL A 13 10.98 47.55 -9.69
C VAL A 13 11.23 48.24 -8.34
N LEU A 14 11.77 47.52 -7.34
CA LEU A 14 12.17 48.12 -6.06
C LEU A 14 13.32 49.13 -6.19
N THR A 15 14.19 49.02 -7.19
CA THR A 15 15.21 50.05 -7.43
C THR A 15 14.59 51.38 -7.90
N ALA A 16 13.47 51.33 -8.62
CA ALA A 16 12.73 52.51 -9.04
C ALA A 16 11.82 53.07 -7.94
N ASN A 17 11.36 52.22 -7.00
CA ASN A 17 10.54 52.63 -5.86
C ASN A 17 10.98 51.93 -4.56
N PRO A 18 12.04 52.42 -3.88
CA PRO A 18 12.61 51.77 -2.71
C PRO A 18 11.69 51.78 -1.49
N GLY A 19 10.78 52.75 -1.40
CA GLY A 19 9.87 52.93 -0.27
C GLY A 19 8.57 52.12 -0.35
N ASP A 20 8.37 51.31 -1.40
CA ASP A 20 7.15 50.52 -1.54
C ASP A 20 7.16 49.29 -0.62
N TYR A 21 6.57 49.46 0.56
CA TYR A 21 6.33 48.39 1.53
C TYR A 21 5.70 47.13 0.91
N SER A 22 4.65 47.29 0.09
CA SER A 22 3.90 46.16 -0.44
C SER A 22 4.72 45.35 -1.43
N LEU A 23 5.52 46.04 -2.24
CA LEU A 23 6.46 45.42 -3.17
C LEU A 23 7.62 44.76 -2.42
N ARG A 24 8.15 45.38 -1.36
CA ARG A 24 9.21 44.82 -0.50
C ARG A 24 8.76 43.53 0.19
N LEU A 25 7.54 43.51 0.73
CA LEU A 25 6.94 42.32 1.33
C LEU A 25 6.75 41.19 0.30
N LYS A 26 6.27 41.52 -0.91
CA LYS A 26 6.12 40.55 -2.00
C LYS A 26 7.47 40.01 -2.45
N TYR A 27 8.49 40.86 -2.51
CA TYR A 27 9.85 40.48 -2.87
C TYR A 27 10.41 39.46 -1.86
N GLY A 28 10.31 39.72 -0.55
CA GLY A 28 10.69 38.75 0.49
C GLY A 28 9.98 37.40 0.35
N ARG A 29 8.68 37.38 0.06
CA ARG A 29 7.92 36.13 -0.16
C ARG A 29 8.36 35.37 -1.41
N LEU A 30 8.75 36.08 -2.47
CA LEU A 30 9.28 35.46 -3.69
C LEU A 30 10.65 34.85 -3.44
N LEU A 31 11.49 35.50 -2.62
CA LEU A 31 12.79 34.98 -2.19
C LEU A 31 12.64 33.72 -1.32
N LEU A 32 11.69 33.68 -0.38
CA LEU A 32 11.37 32.46 0.38
C LEU A 32 11.02 31.29 -0.55
N LYS A 33 10.14 31.52 -1.54
CA LYS A 33 9.78 30.49 -2.52
C LYS A 33 10.93 30.06 -3.43
N ALA A 34 11.94 30.91 -3.58
CA ALA A 34 13.16 30.61 -4.33
C ALA A 34 14.23 29.91 -3.47
N GLY A 35 14.02 29.79 -2.15
CA GLY A 35 15.01 29.23 -1.22
C GLY A 35 16.16 30.18 -0.89
N MET A 36 16.03 31.48 -1.21
CA MET A 36 17.03 32.51 -0.92
C MET A 36 16.70 33.16 0.43
N LEU A 37 17.04 32.46 1.52
CA LEU A 37 16.52 32.75 2.85
C LEU A 37 17.14 34.02 3.46
N GLU A 38 18.44 34.25 3.27
CA GLU A 38 19.17 35.40 3.79
C GLU A 38 18.70 36.71 3.14
N GLU A 39 18.48 36.69 1.82
CA GLU A 39 17.91 37.83 1.12
C GLU A 39 16.45 38.05 1.49
N ALA A 40 15.69 36.98 1.72
CA ALA A 40 14.30 37.10 2.16
C ALA A 40 14.23 37.77 3.54
N GLU A 41 15.05 37.32 4.48
CA GLU A 41 15.20 37.91 5.81
C GLU A 41 15.50 39.41 5.72
N ARG A 42 16.48 39.80 4.92
CA ARG A 42 16.83 41.22 4.71
C ARG A 42 15.65 42.01 4.15
N ALA A 43 14.98 41.48 3.12
CA ALA A 43 13.82 42.12 2.52
C ALA A 43 12.67 42.31 3.53
N PHE A 44 12.47 41.38 4.46
CA PHE A 44 11.46 41.51 5.50
C PHE A 44 11.86 42.50 6.61
N ARG A 45 13.14 42.56 7.00
CA ARG A 45 13.63 43.59 7.93
C ARG A 45 13.44 44.99 7.34
N GLU A 46 13.76 45.18 6.07
CA GLU A 46 13.52 46.45 5.37
C GLU A 46 12.01 46.74 5.22
N ALA A 47 11.18 45.72 4.99
CA ALA A 47 9.73 45.90 4.99
C ALA A 47 9.18 46.30 6.37
N LEU A 48 9.82 45.87 7.47
CA LEU A 48 9.44 46.29 8.83
C LEU A 48 9.74 47.76 9.08
N GLU A 49 10.86 48.27 8.55
CA GLU A 49 11.21 49.71 8.63
C GLU A 49 10.20 50.58 7.87
N LEU A 50 9.67 50.07 6.75
CA LEU A 50 8.67 50.76 5.91
C LEU A 50 7.21 50.57 6.38
N ALA A 51 6.98 49.74 7.40
CA ALA A 51 5.63 49.39 7.84
C ALA A 51 4.96 50.57 8.58
N SER A 52 3.98 51.19 7.92
CA SER A 52 3.30 52.40 8.42
C SER A 52 2.14 52.14 9.39
N ASN A 53 1.69 50.89 9.53
CA ASN A 53 0.58 50.52 10.42
C ASN A 53 0.77 49.13 11.02
N PRO A 54 0.02 48.78 12.09
CA PRO A 54 0.16 47.50 12.78
C PRO A 54 -0.04 46.27 11.89
N LEU A 55 -0.96 46.32 10.91
CA LEU A 55 -1.21 45.20 9.98
C LEU A 55 -0.06 45.00 8.98
N ALA A 56 0.56 46.09 8.51
CA ALA A 56 1.77 46.05 7.70
C ALA A 56 2.93 45.46 8.52
N ARG A 57 3.08 45.91 9.76
CA ARG A 57 4.10 45.41 10.67
C ARG A 57 3.93 43.90 10.95
N GLU A 58 2.71 43.44 11.24
CA GLU A 58 2.39 42.01 11.45
C GLU A 58 2.76 41.14 10.23
N ARG A 59 2.43 41.59 9.03
CA ARG A 59 2.73 40.85 7.79
C ARG A 59 4.22 40.73 7.51
N ALA A 60 4.98 41.79 7.76
CA ALA A 60 6.42 41.78 7.59
C ALA A 60 7.11 40.95 8.68
N TRP A 61 6.65 41.02 9.93
CA TRP A 61 7.11 40.15 11.01
C TRP A 61 6.86 38.67 10.72
N ARG A 62 5.68 38.32 10.21
CA ARG A 62 5.37 36.94 9.80
C ARG A 62 6.32 36.43 8.70
N GLY A 63 6.70 37.31 7.77
CA GLY A 63 7.69 36.98 6.73
C GLY A 63 9.09 36.78 7.29
N LEU A 64 9.53 37.66 8.18
CA LEU A 64 10.82 37.54 8.88
C LEU A 64 10.86 36.27 9.73
N TYR A 65 9.78 35.98 10.43
CA TYR A 65 9.58 34.77 11.23
C TYR A 65 9.74 33.51 10.39
N GLU A 66 9.06 33.43 9.23
CA GLU A 66 9.18 32.31 8.30
C GLU A 66 10.59 32.18 7.70
N ALA A 67 11.28 33.29 7.42
CA ALA A 67 12.65 33.28 6.93
C ALA A 67 13.63 32.70 7.97
N LEU A 68 13.58 33.21 9.20
CA LEU A 68 14.43 32.75 10.31
C LEU A 68 14.13 31.29 10.68
N PHE A 69 12.86 30.88 10.59
CA PHE A 69 12.47 29.48 10.77
C PHE A 69 13.18 28.54 9.81
N LEU A 70 13.09 28.83 8.52
CA LEU A 70 13.60 27.98 7.47
C LEU A 70 15.13 27.91 7.48
N GLN A 71 15.79 28.91 8.08
CA GLN A 71 17.23 28.92 8.35
C GLN A 71 17.62 28.13 9.60
N GLY A 72 16.67 27.65 10.41
CA GLY A 72 16.95 26.96 11.68
C GLY A 72 17.48 27.88 12.79
N ARG A 73 17.35 29.21 12.65
CA ARG A 73 17.84 30.20 13.63
C ARG A 73 16.83 30.47 14.74
N ALA A 74 16.47 29.41 15.47
CA ALA A 74 15.41 29.45 16.48
C ALA A 74 15.69 30.39 17.66
N ASP A 75 16.95 30.53 18.08
CA ASP A 75 17.32 31.42 19.21
C ASP A 75 17.19 32.90 18.87
N GLU A 76 17.60 33.29 17.65
CA GLU A 76 17.44 34.66 17.18
C GLU A 76 15.98 35.00 16.94
N LEU A 77 15.22 34.04 16.43
CA LEU A 77 13.77 34.16 16.30
C LEU A 77 13.11 34.44 17.65
N LEU A 78 13.47 33.67 18.68
CA LEU A 78 12.95 33.86 20.04
C LEU A 78 13.36 35.20 20.63
N LYS A 79 14.61 35.64 20.40
CA LYS A 79 15.08 36.95 20.85
C LYS A 79 14.29 38.09 20.22
N GLU A 80 14.05 38.03 18.91
CA GLU A 80 13.28 39.03 18.18
C GLU A 80 11.80 39.01 18.57
N ALA A 81 11.20 37.81 18.68
CA ALA A 81 9.82 37.66 19.09
C ALA A 81 9.59 37.99 20.58
N GLY A 82 10.63 37.91 21.42
CA GLY A 82 10.58 38.29 22.84
C GLY A 82 10.17 39.73 23.09
N LYS A 83 10.33 40.62 22.10
CA LYS A 83 9.82 41.99 22.13
C LYS A 83 8.29 42.05 22.25
N PHE A 84 7.58 40.97 21.88
CA PHE A 84 6.13 40.87 21.95
C PHE A 84 5.61 40.16 23.21
N ALA A 85 6.47 39.72 24.12
CA ALA A 85 6.05 38.98 25.32
C ALA A 85 5.02 39.76 26.18
N GLY A 86 5.10 41.10 26.16
CA GLY A 86 4.17 42.02 26.83
C GLY A 86 3.14 42.68 25.91
N SER A 87 3.00 42.25 24.65
CA SER A 87 2.05 42.88 23.71
C SER A 87 0.61 42.47 24.03
N ASP A 88 -0.31 43.45 23.99
CA ASP A 88 -1.76 43.22 24.05
C ASP A 88 -2.33 42.81 22.69
N ASN A 89 -1.54 42.89 21.62
CA ASN A 89 -1.97 42.47 20.29
C ASN A 89 -1.85 40.94 20.17
N PRO A 90 -2.98 40.20 20.00
CA PRO A 90 -2.95 38.74 19.96
C PRO A 90 -2.14 38.16 18.80
N TYR A 91 -1.99 38.90 17.71
CA TYR A 91 -1.19 38.46 16.55
C TYR A 91 0.31 38.56 16.80
N GLU A 92 0.76 39.56 17.56
CA GLU A 92 2.16 39.69 17.97
C GLU A 92 2.51 38.66 19.03
N LEU A 93 1.59 38.44 19.98
CA LEU A 93 1.74 37.40 20.99
C LEU A 93 1.71 35.99 20.39
N LEU A 94 0.97 35.76 19.30
CA LEU A 94 1.04 34.52 18.53
C LEU A 94 2.46 34.27 18.03
N LEU A 95 3.13 35.25 17.42
CA LEU A 95 4.50 35.08 16.92
C LEU A 95 5.48 34.72 18.05
N TYR A 96 5.30 35.33 19.23
CA TYR A 96 6.08 34.96 20.43
C TYR A 96 5.81 33.53 20.89
N ALA A 97 4.53 33.13 20.97
CA ALA A 97 4.13 31.79 21.36
C ALA A 97 4.65 30.72 20.38
N GLU A 98 4.59 30.98 19.07
CA GLU A 98 5.14 30.08 18.05
C GLU A 98 6.67 29.96 18.18
N ALA A 99 7.41 31.06 18.41
CA ALA A 99 8.85 31.04 18.64
C ALA A 99 9.25 30.22 19.89
N LEU A 100 8.49 30.36 20.98
CA LEU A 100 8.67 29.56 22.19
C LEU A 100 8.42 28.07 21.92
N ALA A 101 7.39 27.73 21.15
CA ALA A 101 7.08 26.34 20.82
C ALA A 101 8.20 25.67 20.01
N TRP A 102 8.79 26.40 19.07
CA TRP A 102 9.87 25.89 18.22
C TRP A 102 11.20 25.74 18.93
N THR A 103 11.48 26.59 19.91
CA THR A 103 12.66 26.46 20.78
C THR A 103 12.47 25.39 21.86
N GLY A 104 11.35 24.65 21.85
CA GLY A 104 11.06 23.58 22.79
C GLY A 104 10.62 24.07 24.18
N ARG A 105 10.40 25.38 24.37
CA ARG A 105 9.93 25.99 25.63
C ARG A 105 8.42 25.80 25.78
N LYS A 106 7.96 24.56 25.85
CA LYS A 106 6.55 24.16 25.72
C LYS A 106 5.61 24.81 26.73
N SER A 107 6.00 24.88 28.00
CA SER A 107 5.16 25.46 29.07
C SER A 107 4.94 26.95 28.87
N GLU A 108 6.00 27.69 28.54
CA GLU A 108 5.92 29.12 28.25
C GLU A 108 5.16 29.40 26.95
N ALA A 109 5.37 28.55 25.94
CA ALA A 109 4.63 28.63 24.69
C ALA A 109 3.13 28.47 24.95
N LEU A 110 2.73 27.47 25.75
CA LEU A 110 1.34 27.22 26.09
C LEU A 110 0.72 28.41 26.82
N ALA A 111 1.38 28.95 27.85
CA ALA A 111 0.91 30.15 28.55
C ALA A 111 0.78 31.37 27.62
N ALA A 112 1.69 31.53 26.66
CA ALA A 112 1.58 32.57 25.65
C ALA A 112 0.39 32.32 24.70
N PHE A 113 0.15 31.09 24.26
CA PHE A 113 -1.01 30.74 23.45
C PHE A 113 -2.35 30.91 24.19
N GLU A 114 -2.40 30.63 25.49
CA GLU A 114 -3.58 30.89 26.32
C GLU A 114 -3.93 32.38 26.34
N ARG A 115 -2.93 33.25 26.51
CA ARG A 115 -3.13 34.70 26.39
C ARG A 115 -3.56 35.14 24.98
N VAL A 116 -3.03 34.51 23.92
CA VAL A 116 -3.52 34.73 22.55
C VAL A 116 -5.00 34.34 22.46
N LEU A 117 -5.39 33.22 23.07
CA LEU A 117 -6.75 32.73 23.08
C LEU A 117 -7.70 33.68 23.81
N GLU A 118 -7.29 34.24 24.94
CA GLU A 118 -8.03 35.26 25.69
C GLU A 118 -8.28 36.51 24.85
N GLY A 119 -7.22 37.04 24.21
CA GLY A 119 -7.29 38.24 23.37
C GLY A 119 -7.95 38.03 22.00
N ALA A 120 -8.12 36.77 21.53
CA ALA A 120 -8.62 36.48 20.19
C ALA A 120 -10.08 36.91 19.94
N GLY A 121 -10.89 37.12 20.98
CA GLY A 121 -12.32 37.43 20.82
C GLY A 121 -13.03 36.43 19.87
N ASN A 122 -13.64 36.96 18.80
CA ASN A 122 -14.34 36.20 17.76
C ASN A 122 -13.49 35.92 16.49
N ASP A 123 -12.18 36.12 16.57
CA ASP A 123 -11.24 35.89 15.47
C ASP A 123 -10.94 34.40 15.28
N GLU A 124 -11.73 33.78 14.41
CA GLU A 124 -11.66 32.36 14.08
C GLU A 124 -10.29 31.94 13.50
N LEU A 125 -9.69 32.79 12.67
CA LEU A 125 -8.43 32.46 11.99
C LEU A 125 -7.28 32.39 12.98
N LEU A 126 -7.26 33.31 13.95
CA LEU A 126 -6.28 33.33 15.01
C LEU A 126 -6.39 32.09 15.91
N VAL A 127 -7.61 31.72 16.32
CA VAL A 127 -7.84 30.51 17.12
C VAL A 127 -7.44 29.25 16.35
N GLN A 128 -7.78 29.17 15.06
CA GLN A 128 -7.39 28.03 14.22
C GLN A 128 -5.88 27.89 14.12
N LYS A 129 -5.15 28.97 13.83
CA LYS A 129 -3.68 28.95 13.76
C LYS A 129 -3.06 28.51 15.07
N SER A 130 -3.55 29.04 16.18
CA SER A 130 -3.08 28.67 17.53
C SER A 130 -3.26 27.18 17.78
N ALA A 131 -4.45 26.63 17.49
CA ALA A 131 -4.73 25.20 17.63
C ALA A 131 -3.77 24.31 16.81
N GLU A 132 -3.51 24.69 15.56
CA GLU A 132 -2.63 23.93 14.65
C GLU A 132 -1.17 23.91 15.14
N VAL A 133 -0.67 25.03 15.69
CA VAL A 133 0.70 25.11 16.21
C VAL A 133 0.82 24.36 17.53
N VAL A 134 -0.14 24.53 18.44
CA VAL A 134 -0.17 23.82 19.73
C VAL A 134 -0.23 22.31 19.49
N GLU A 135 -1.09 21.82 18.59
CA GLU A 135 -1.18 20.39 18.24
C GLU A 135 0.16 19.86 17.74
N ARG A 136 0.84 20.62 16.86
CA ARG A 136 2.07 20.17 16.20
C ARG A 136 3.29 20.17 17.13
N TYR A 137 3.50 21.23 17.91
CA TYR A 137 4.77 21.47 18.61
C TYR A 137 4.69 21.25 20.13
N ILE A 138 3.51 21.43 20.73
CA ILE A 138 3.33 21.24 22.17
C ILE A 138 2.79 19.84 22.42
N GLY A 139 1.61 19.55 21.88
CA GLY A 139 0.98 18.24 21.90
C GLY A 139 -0.52 18.31 21.59
N PRO A 140 -1.11 17.20 21.10
CA PRO A 140 -2.51 17.17 20.69
C PRO A 140 -3.49 17.44 21.84
N GLY A 141 -3.16 17.01 23.06
CA GLY A 141 -4.03 17.22 24.22
C GLY A 141 -4.16 18.68 24.62
N GLU A 142 -3.10 19.48 24.44
CA GLU A 142 -3.10 20.90 24.77
C GLU A 142 -3.82 21.74 23.71
N ALA A 143 -4.07 21.19 22.52
CA ALA A 143 -4.83 21.87 21.48
C ALA A 143 -6.36 21.81 21.69
N LEU A 144 -6.85 20.96 22.61
CA LEU A 144 -8.28 20.75 22.82
C LEU A 144 -9.05 22.01 23.24
N PRO A 145 -8.56 22.87 24.16
CA PRO A 145 -9.23 24.14 24.51
C PRO A 145 -9.37 25.07 23.30
N PHE A 146 -8.36 25.12 22.45
CA PHE A 146 -8.35 25.95 21.23
C PHE A 146 -9.38 25.45 20.22
N TYR A 147 -9.44 24.14 20.00
CA TYR A 147 -10.46 23.56 19.14
C TYR A 147 -11.87 23.70 19.72
N GLY A 148 -12.03 23.66 21.05
CA GLY A 148 -13.29 23.94 21.73
C GLY A 148 -13.79 25.37 21.48
N LYS A 149 -12.91 26.37 21.58
CA LYS A 149 -13.24 27.76 21.22
C LYS A 149 -13.54 27.92 19.73
N LEU A 150 -12.74 27.30 18.85
CA LEU A 150 -12.98 27.31 17.40
C LEU A 150 -14.35 26.73 17.04
N TYR A 151 -14.73 25.64 17.70
CA TYR A 151 -16.02 25.00 17.56
C TYR A 151 -17.17 25.95 17.96
N ALA A 152 -17.07 26.59 19.12
CA ALA A 152 -18.09 27.53 19.59
C ALA A 152 -18.30 28.70 18.61
N LEU A 153 -17.21 29.30 18.12
CA LEU A 153 -17.25 30.40 17.16
C LEU A 153 -17.91 30.00 15.83
N ARG A 154 -17.56 28.83 15.28
CA ARG A 154 -18.16 28.34 14.03
C ARG A 154 -19.64 27.99 14.20
N LYS A 155 -20.01 27.41 15.35
CA LYS A 155 -21.39 27.06 15.68
C LYS A 155 -22.26 28.32 15.75
N GLU A 156 -21.80 29.36 16.43
CA GLU A 156 -22.50 30.65 16.52
C GLU A 156 -22.75 31.26 15.14
N LYS A 157 -21.76 31.17 14.24
CA LYS A 157 -21.85 31.67 12.85
C LYS A 157 -22.65 30.75 11.91
N GLY A 158 -23.19 29.62 12.38
CA GLY A 158 -23.87 28.63 11.55
C GLY A 158 -22.97 27.96 10.50
N GLN A 159 -21.66 27.95 10.71
CA GLN A 159 -20.68 27.36 9.80
C GLN A 159 -20.48 25.87 10.06
N SER A 160 -19.81 25.18 9.12
CA SER A 160 -19.52 23.76 9.27
C SER A 160 -18.52 23.50 10.41
N VAL A 161 -19.01 22.83 11.46
CA VAL A 161 -18.20 22.38 12.61
C VAL A 161 -17.54 21.02 12.38
N GLY A 162 -17.93 20.29 11.33
CA GLY A 162 -17.44 18.94 11.04
C GLY A 162 -15.91 18.82 11.02
N PRO A 163 -15.17 19.68 10.29
CA PRO A 163 -13.71 19.63 10.26
C PRO A 163 -13.05 19.92 11.62
N VAL A 164 -13.65 20.78 12.45
CA VAL A 164 -13.13 21.09 13.79
C VAL A 164 -13.32 19.88 14.70
N LEU A 165 -14.52 19.28 14.69
CA LEU A 165 -14.81 18.07 15.44
C LEU A 165 -13.91 16.89 15.01
N ASP A 166 -13.52 16.80 13.74
CA ASP A 166 -12.54 15.79 13.29
C ASP A 166 -11.18 15.96 13.98
N ARG A 167 -10.67 17.19 14.00
CA ARG A 167 -9.40 17.52 14.65
C ARG A 167 -9.46 17.33 16.16
N MET A 168 -10.56 17.75 16.80
CA MET A 168 -10.78 17.53 18.24
C MET A 168 -10.74 16.07 18.62
N VAL A 169 -11.45 15.22 17.87
CA VAL A 169 -11.51 13.78 18.15
C VAL A 169 -10.15 13.14 17.92
N GLU A 170 -9.46 13.47 16.83
CA GLU A 170 -8.12 12.95 16.57
C GLU A 170 -7.12 13.37 17.66
N ALA A 171 -7.17 14.64 18.09
CA ALA A 171 -6.35 15.16 19.16
C ALA A 171 -6.62 14.46 20.50
N ALA A 172 -7.90 14.30 20.87
CA ALA A 172 -8.30 13.61 22.09
C ALA A 172 -7.90 12.12 22.08
N LEU A 173 -8.03 11.44 20.94
CA LEU A 173 -7.58 10.06 20.77
C LEU A 173 -6.07 9.92 20.96
N LYS A 174 -5.27 10.79 20.34
CA LYS A 174 -3.81 10.79 20.47
C LYS A 174 -3.35 11.12 21.89
N ALA A 175 -4.08 11.99 22.59
CA ALA A 175 -3.74 12.44 23.94
C ALA A 175 -4.31 11.55 25.05
N GLY A 176 -5.19 10.59 24.74
CA GLY A 176 -5.94 9.85 25.76
C GLY A 176 -6.98 10.69 26.53
N LYS A 177 -7.19 11.96 26.18
CA LYS A 177 -8.11 12.92 26.83
C LYS A 177 -9.53 12.81 26.29
N ILE A 178 -10.03 11.57 26.20
CA ILE A 178 -11.26 11.27 25.48
C ILE A 178 -12.51 11.88 26.14
N ALA A 179 -12.54 11.88 27.48
CA ALA A 179 -13.67 12.40 28.26
C ALA A 179 -13.97 13.89 27.99
N GLU A 180 -12.97 14.67 27.59
CA GLU A 180 -13.10 16.11 27.33
C GLU A 180 -13.95 16.42 26.09
N VAL A 181 -14.02 15.48 25.13
CA VAL A 181 -14.75 15.68 23.87
C VAL A 181 -16.04 14.86 23.84
N GLU A 182 -16.18 13.86 24.71
CA GLU A 182 -17.33 12.95 24.74
C GLU A 182 -18.64 13.70 24.94
N GLY A 183 -18.78 14.47 26.03
CA GLY A 183 -20.03 15.19 26.34
C GLY A 183 -20.47 16.17 25.26
N LEU A 184 -19.50 16.80 24.58
CA LEU A 184 -19.78 17.66 23.42
C LEU A 184 -20.37 16.86 22.26
N LEU A 185 -19.77 15.71 21.95
CA LEU A 185 -20.25 14.83 20.89
C LEU A 185 -21.60 14.21 21.25
N GLU A 186 -21.87 13.89 22.51
CA GLU A 186 -23.19 13.40 22.94
C GLU A 186 -24.28 14.44 22.64
N ALA A 187 -24.03 15.70 22.99
CA ALA A 187 -24.97 16.80 22.72
C ALA A 187 -25.21 17.03 21.22
N GLU A 188 -24.19 16.84 20.38
CA GLU A 188 -24.28 17.04 18.93
C GLU A 188 -24.73 15.79 18.17
N ALA A 189 -24.56 14.59 18.72
CA ALA A 189 -24.93 13.33 18.10
C ALA A 189 -26.45 13.22 17.88
N GLY A 190 -27.25 13.86 18.75
CA GLY A 190 -28.69 14.01 18.54
C GLY A 190 -29.07 14.94 17.38
N ARG A 191 -28.13 15.73 16.86
CA ARG A 191 -28.37 16.77 15.83
C ARG A 191 -27.82 16.38 14.47
N THR A 192 -26.67 15.72 14.43
CA THR A 192 -25.97 15.38 13.18
C THR A 192 -25.46 13.94 13.17
N LYS A 193 -25.60 13.27 12.03
CA LYS A 193 -24.99 11.95 11.81
C LYS A 193 -23.47 12.03 11.96
N GLU A 194 -22.91 13.18 11.63
CA GLU A 194 -21.51 13.53 11.71
C GLU A 194 -20.95 13.43 13.14
N ALA A 195 -21.61 14.07 14.11
CA ALA A 195 -21.18 14.00 15.49
C ALA A 195 -21.37 12.60 16.08
N LEU A 196 -22.45 11.92 15.69
CA LEU A 196 -22.72 10.57 16.15
C LEU A 196 -21.64 9.56 15.70
N TRP A 197 -21.21 9.56 14.44
CA TRP A 197 -20.18 8.59 14.05
C TRP A 197 -18.83 8.88 14.74
N ARG A 198 -18.55 10.14 15.08
CA ARG A 198 -17.37 10.54 15.88
C ARG A 198 -17.47 10.02 17.30
N LEU A 199 -18.66 10.10 17.89
CA LEU A 199 -18.95 9.53 19.20
C LEU A 199 -18.79 8.01 19.20
N VAL A 200 -19.28 7.33 18.17
CA VAL A 200 -19.06 5.88 18.00
C VAL A 200 -17.57 5.55 17.94
N LEU A 201 -16.78 6.30 17.15
CA LEU A 201 -15.33 6.11 17.08
C LEU A 201 -14.68 6.28 18.46
N LEU A 202 -15.09 7.30 19.19
CA LEU A 202 -14.57 7.66 20.50
C LEU A 202 -14.88 6.55 21.53
N LEU A 203 -16.14 6.12 21.61
CA LEU A 203 -16.58 5.01 22.48
C LEU A 203 -15.85 3.70 22.14
N ALA A 204 -15.74 3.36 20.85
CA ALA A 204 -15.02 2.16 20.41
C ALA A 204 -13.56 2.20 20.86
N SER A 205 -12.91 3.37 20.78
CA SER A 205 -11.52 3.54 21.19
C SER A 205 -11.28 3.43 22.69
N GLN A 206 -12.32 3.57 23.53
CA GLN A 206 -12.27 3.38 24.98
C GLN A 206 -12.54 1.91 25.38
N GLY A 207 -12.68 0.99 24.42
CA GLY A 207 -13.12 -0.38 24.69
C GLY A 207 -14.62 -0.51 24.98
N ARG A 208 -15.40 0.58 24.88
CA ARG A 208 -16.86 0.58 25.01
C ARG A 208 -17.55 0.13 23.71
N SER A 209 -17.02 -0.94 23.12
CA SER A 209 -17.42 -1.48 21.82
C SER A 209 -18.91 -1.81 21.75
N GLY A 210 -19.50 -2.31 22.84
CA GLY A 210 -20.93 -2.61 22.91
C GLY A 210 -21.81 -1.37 22.77
N GLU A 211 -21.46 -0.27 23.43
CA GLU A 211 -22.21 0.98 23.37
C GLU A 211 -22.04 1.67 22.02
N ALA A 212 -20.80 1.74 21.54
CA ALA A 212 -20.46 2.23 20.21
C ALA A 212 -21.26 1.50 19.11
N ALA A 213 -21.34 0.16 19.22
CA ALA A 213 -22.09 -0.68 18.29
C ALA A 213 -23.59 -0.39 18.32
N SER A 214 -24.20 -0.25 19.52
CA SER A 214 -25.61 0.12 19.64
C SER A 214 -25.92 1.42 18.91
N ARG A 215 -25.19 2.49 19.26
CA ARG A 215 -25.41 3.81 18.66
C ARG A 215 -25.24 3.81 17.13
N MET A 216 -24.30 3.01 16.61
CA MET A 216 -24.11 2.87 15.16
C MET A 216 -25.27 2.11 14.49
N VAL A 217 -25.69 0.99 15.06
CA VAL A 217 -26.77 0.16 14.51
C VAL A 217 -28.09 0.92 14.51
N ASP A 218 -28.42 1.62 15.59
CA ASP A 218 -29.67 2.38 15.72
C ASP A 218 -29.80 3.51 14.69
N THR A 219 -28.66 3.94 14.13
CA THR A 219 -28.59 5.07 13.20
C THR A 219 -28.53 4.65 11.74
N ALA A 220 -27.97 3.47 11.46
CA ALA A 220 -27.84 2.97 10.11
C ALA A 220 -29.24 2.72 9.51
N ARG A 221 -29.56 3.36 8.38
CA ARG A 221 -30.87 3.20 7.73
C ARG A 221 -30.96 1.93 6.90
N SER A 222 -29.82 1.29 6.63
CA SER A 222 -29.75 0.06 5.86
C SER A 222 -28.54 -0.80 6.25
N PRO A 223 -28.58 -2.11 5.96
CA PRO A 223 -27.43 -3.01 6.09
C PRO A 223 -26.16 -2.51 5.39
N ASP A 224 -26.29 -1.88 4.21
CA ASP A 224 -25.14 -1.35 3.47
C ASP A 224 -24.58 -0.06 4.08
N GLU A 225 -25.44 0.81 4.63
CA GLU A 225 -24.99 1.99 5.38
C GLU A 225 -24.24 1.55 6.65
N LEU A 226 -24.72 0.52 7.35
CA LEU A 226 -24.06 -0.04 8.52
C LEU A 226 -22.63 -0.52 8.20
N VAL A 227 -22.47 -1.32 7.14
CA VAL A 227 -21.14 -1.81 6.72
C VAL A 227 -20.23 -0.64 6.32
N SER A 228 -20.76 0.38 5.63
CA SER A 228 -20.01 1.57 5.25
C SER A 228 -19.53 2.40 6.45
N LEU A 229 -20.42 2.61 7.44
CA LEU A 229 -20.11 3.30 8.68
C LEU A 229 -19.09 2.52 9.52
N ALA A 230 -19.28 1.20 9.67
CA ALA A 230 -18.35 0.32 10.37
C ALA A 230 -16.95 0.38 9.76
N LYS A 231 -16.86 0.39 8.42
CA LYS A 231 -15.59 0.56 7.70
C LYS A 231 -14.91 1.91 7.99
N LYS A 232 -15.67 3.01 8.06
CA LYS A 232 -15.11 4.34 8.36
C LYS A 232 -14.52 4.42 9.77
N VAL A 233 -15.23 3.88 10.77
CA VAL A 233 -14.75 3.82 12.16
C VAL A 233 -13.50 2.93 12.24
N PHE A 234 -13.56 1.77 11.58
CA PHE A 234 -12.42 0.88 11.41
C PHE A 234 -11.18 1.59 10.85
N ASP A 235 -11.27 2.27 9.70
CA ASP A 235 -10.14 2.94 9.05
C ASP A 235 -9.50 4.03 9.94
N ARG A 236 -10.23 4.56 10.93
CA ARG A 236 -9.71 5.54 11.89
C ARG A 236 -9.09 4.89 13.12
N LEU A 237 -9.69 3.82 13.66
CA LEU A 237 -9.09 3.07 14.77
C LEU A 237 -7.73 2.49 14.40
N ILE A 238 -7.57 1.96 13.17
CA ILE A 238 -6.27 1.47 12.69
C ILE A 238 -5.23 2.60 12.60
N ARG A 239 -5.62 3.80 12.13
CA ARG A 239 -4.71 4.95 12.09
C ARG A 239 -4.31 5.46 13.48
N ALA A 240 -5.13 5.19 14.48
CA ALA A 240 -4.85 5.46 15.89
C ALA A 240 -4.16 4.29 16.60
N GLU A 241 -3.69 3.27 15.86
CA GLU A 241 -3.01 2.08 16.38
C GLU A 241 -3.86 1.21 17.33
N LYS A 242 -5.19 1.37 17.29
CA LYS A 242 -6.17 0.64 18.11
C LYS A 242 -6.78 -0.55 17.38
N ALA A 243 -5.92 -1.47 16.93
CA ALA A 243 -6.34 -2.56 16.06
C ALA A 243 -7.15 -3.65 16.78
N LEU A 244 -6.91 -3.89 18.06
CA LEU A 244 -7.68 -4.86 18.85
C LEU A 244 -9.08 -4.33 19.14
N GLU A 245 -9.19 -3.07 19.56
CA GLU A 245 -10.46 -2.38 19.79
C GLU A 245 -11.29 -2.30 18.52
N ALA A 246 -10.63 -2.17 17.35
CA ALA A 246 -11.32 -2.24 16.06
C ALA A 246 -11.95 -3.62 15.81
N VAL A 247 -11.28 -4.72 16.18
CA VAL A 247 -11.85 -6.08 16.06
C VAL A 247 -13.04 -6.24 17.00
N ASP A 248 -12.90 -5.84 18.26
CA ASP A 248 -13.97 -5.94 19.26
C ASP A 248 -15.19 -5.10 18.90
N PHE A 249 -14.95 -3.89 18.40
CA PHE A 249 -15.99 -3.01 17.88
C PHE A 249 -16.76 -3.67 16.72
N LEU A 250 -16.06 -4.21 15.72
CA LEU A 250 -16.70 -4.86 14.58
C LEU A 250 -17.47 -6.12 15.00
N ARG A 251 -16.97 -6.90 15.96
CA ARG A 251 -17.72 -8.02 16.55
C ARG A 251 -19.00 -7.52 17.20
N ALA A 252 -18.93 -6.49 18.04
CA ALA A 252 -20.09 -5.91 18.70
C ALA A 252 -21.13 -5.37 17.71
N VAL A 253 -20.70 -4.68 16.63
CA VAL A 253 -21.59 -4.22 15.56
C VAL A 253 -22.28 -5.39 14.87
N ALA A 254 -21.54 -6.46 14.55
CA ALA A 254 -22.11 -7.62 13.87
C ALA A 254 -23.17 -8.32 14.72
N HIS A 255 -22.94 -8.51 16.01
CA HIS A 255 -23.91 -9.12 16.93
C HIS A 255 -25.16 -8.27 17.12
N LYS A 256 -25.07 -6.94 16.98
CA LYS A 256 -26.21 -6.02 17.10
C LYS A 256 -26.94 -5.72 15.79
N ALA A 257 -26.33 -5.97 14.63
CA ALA A 257 -26.85 -5.58 13.32
C ALA A 257 -28.27 -6.08 12.99
N GLY A 258 -28.75 -7.16 13.62
CA GLY A 258 -30.04 -7.79 13.37
C GLY A 258 -30.15 -8.51 12.01
N ASP A 259 -29.46 -8.00 10.98
CA ASP A 259 -29.35 -8.57 9.64
C ASP A 259 -28.10 -9.46 9.52
N PRO A 260 -28.25 -10.78 9.28
CA PRO A 260 -27.10 -11.70 9.19
C PRO A 260 -26.12 -11.38 8.06
N TRP A 261 -26.58 -10.74 6.98
CA TRP A 261 -25.73 -10.39 5.85
C TRP A 261 -24.80 -9.21 6.17
N ALA A 262 -25.33 -8.14 6.77
CA ALA A 262 -24.51 -7.06 7.30
C ALA A 262 -23.53 -7.58 8.36
N ALA A 263 -24.01 -8.38 9.32
CA ALA A 263 -23.18 -8.95 10.38
C ALA A 263 -21.98 -9.72 9.81
N GLY A 264 -22.23 -10.64 8.87
CA GLY A 264 -21.18 -11.41 8.21
C GLY A 264 -20.16 -10.54 7.48
N ARG A 265 -20.60 -9.49 6.77
CA ARG A 265 -19.70 -8.55 6.07
C ARG A 265 -18.86 -7.70 7.02
N VAL A 266 -19.44 -7.25 8.13
CA VAL A 266 -18.71 -6.53 9.18
C VAL A 266 -17.62 -7.42 9.77
N LEU A 267 -17.92 -8.69 10.05
CA LEU A 267 -16.92 -9.63 10.59
C LEU A 267 -15.83 -9.99 9.56
N VAL A 268 -16.14 -10.04 8.26
CA VAL A 268 -15.10 -10.19 7.22
C VAL A 268 -14.08 -9.04 7.28
N LEU A 269 -14.49 -7.82 7.64
CA LEU A 269 -13.54 -6.73 7.89
C LEU A 269 -12.65 -7.09 9.08
N ALA A 270 -13.24 -7.53 10.20
CA ALA A 270 -12.51 -7.90 11.41
C ALA A 270 -11.48 -9.02 11.19
N VAL A 271 -11.82 -10.06 10.42
CA VAL A 271 -10.86 -11.14 10.06
C VAL A 271 -9.63 -10.59 9.34
N ASN A 272 -9.82 -9.65 8.42
CA ASN A 272 -8.69 -9.07 7.68
C ASN A 272 -7.75 -8.29 8.60
N ILE A 273 -8.26 -7.68 9.66
CA ILE A 273 -7.47 -6.92 10.65
C ILE A 273 -6.64 -7.89 11.48
N ALA A 274 -7.32 -8.85 12.12
CA ALA A 274 -6.67 -9.85 12.95
C ALA A 274 -5.52 -10.52 12.17
N TYR A 275 -5.77 -10.89 10.91
CA TYR A 275 -4.75 -11.53 10.10
C TYR A 275 -3.64 -10.61 9.58
N ARG A 276 -3.96 -9.43 9.03
CA ARG A 276 -2.97 -8.61 8.32
C ARG A 276 -2.29 -7.58 9.20
N VAL A 277 -3.03 -6.98 10.13
CA VAL A 277 -2.56 -5.89 10.98
C VAL A 277 -2.00 -6.48 12.27
N LEU A 278 -2.82 -7.21 13.02
CA LEU A 278 -2.39 -7.83 14.29
C LEU A 278 -1.46 -9.03 14.08
N ARG A 279 -1.52 -9.68 12.91
CA ARG A 279 -0.83 -10.94 12.59
C ARG A 279 -1.22 -12.09 13.55
N ASP A 280 -2.36 -11.97 14.19
CA ASP A 280 -2.93 -12.96 15.08
C ASP A 280 -3.80 -13.93 14.26
N LYS A 281 -3.26 -15.13 14.05
CA LYS A 281 -3.93 -16.17 13.26
C LYS A 281 -5.06 -16.83 14.04
N GLU A 282 -4.95 -16.92 15.36
CA GLU A 282 -5.95 -17.56 16.22
C GLU A 282 -7.18 -16.67 16.31
N LEU A 283 -7.00 -15.38 16.60
CA LEU A 283 -8.07 -14.41 16.56
C LEU A 283 -8.71 -14.31 15.17
N ALA A 284 -7.90 -14.30 14.11
CA ALA A 284 -8.43 -14.30 12.75
C ALA A 284 -9.29 -15.54 12.44
N GLN A 285 -8.89 -16.70 12.98
CA GLN A 285 -9.64 -17.95 12.84
C GLN A 285 -10.95 -17.93 13.65
N GLU A 286 -10.91 -17.48 14.91
CA GLU A 286 -12.09 -17.31 15.76
C GLU A 286 -13.13 -16.40 15.09
N VAL A 287 -12.72 -15.19 14.70
CA VAL A 287 -13.60 -14.21 14.05
C VAL A 287 -14.09 -14.71 12.69
N ALA A 288 -13.28 -15.51 11.98
CA ALA A 288 -13.71 -16.11 10.72
C ALA A 288 -14.81 -17.17 10.92
N VAL A 289 -14.79 -17.91 12.02
CA VAL A 289 -15.86 -18.84 12.39
C VAL A 289 -17.16 -18.09 12.69
N GLU A 290 -17.11 -16.97 13.41
CA GLU A 290 -18.29 -16.12 13.62
C GLU A 290 -18.82 -15.54 12.31
N ALA A 291 -17.93 -14.98 11.47
CA ALA A 291 -18.31 -14.46 10.16
C ALA A 291 -18.98 -15.56 9.33
N ALA A 292 -18.43 -16.77 9.37
CA ALA A 292 -18.96 -17.93 8.69
C ALA A 292 -20.38 -18.28 9.14
N TYR A 293 -20.64 -18.26 10.45
CA TYR A 293 -21.96 -18.50 11.01
C TYR A 293 -23.01 -17.50 10.49
N PHE A 294 -22.71 -16.19 10.56
CA PHE A 294 -23.65 -15.16 10.09
C PHE A 294 -23.87 -15.22 8.57
N LEU A 295 -22.83 -15.48 7.78
CA LEU A 295 -22.94 -15.65 6.34
C LEU A 295 -23.75 -16.90 5.96
N ALA A 296 -23.62 -18.00 6.69
CA ALA A 296 -24.45 -19.19 6.49
C ALA A 296 -25.93 -18.91 6.81
N LYS A 297 -26.21 -18.18 7.91
CA LYS A 297 -27.56 -17.74 8.27
C LYS A 297 -28.16 -16.77 7.26
N ALA A 298 -27.35 -15.87 6.70
CA ALA A 298 -27.76 -15.00 5.60
C ALA A 298 -28.11 -15.84 4.36
N ALA A 299 -27.30 -16.85 4.05
CA ALA A 299 -27.51 -17.69 2.89
C ALA A 299 -28.80 -18.52 2.95
N SER A 300 -29.27 -18.90 4.15
CA SER A 300 -30.52 -19.62 4.31
C SER A 300 -31.77 -18.73 4.30
N THR A 301 -31.62 -17.42 4.46
CA THR A 301 -32.76 -16.49 4.68
C THR A 301 -32.91 -15.42 3.60
N LYS A 302 -31.89 -15.22 2.77
CA LYS A 302 -31.87 -14.16 1.75
C LYS A 302 -32.12 -14.71 0.35
N PRO A 303 -32.52 -13.86 -0.62
CA PRO A 303 -32.65 -14.26 -2.01
C PRO A 303 -31.39 -14.97 -2.53
N PRO A 304 -31.52 -15.96 -3.42
CA PRO A 304 -30.43 -16.80 -3.90
C PRO A 304 -29.16 -16.06 -4.33
N GLU A 305 -29.27 -14.89 -4.97
CA GLU A 305 -28.10 -14.10 -5.36
C GLU A 305 -27.34 -13.50 -4.16
N THR A 306 -28.04 -13.06 -3.12
CA THR A 306 -27.43 -12.58 -1.87
C THR A 306 -26.83 -13.74 -1.10
N ALA A 307 -27.54 -14.88 -1.06
CA ALA A 307 -27.03 -16.11 -0.49
C ALA A 307 -25.74 -16.58 -1.18
N ALA A 308 -25.70 -16.49 -2.52
CA ALA A 308 -24.51 -16.82 -3.29
C ALA A 308 -23.31 -15.94 -2.92
N ARG A 309 -23.51 -14.63 -2.74
CA ARG A 309 -22.42 -13.73 -2.29
C ARG A 309 -21.94 -14.07 -0.88
N ALA A 310 -22.85 -14.45 0.02
CA ALA A 310 -22.51 -14.89 1.37
C ALA A 310 -21.68 -16.17 1.38
N VAL A 311 -22.06 -17.14 0.56
CA VAL A 311 -21.30 -18.37 0.33
C VAL A 311 -19.92 -18.08 -0.24
N GLU A 312 -19.77 -17.18 -1.22
CA GLU A 312 -18.46 -16.84 -1.79
C GLU A 312 -17.52 -16.26 -0.71
N GLN A 313 -18.03 -15.39 0.15
CA GLN A 313 -17.26 -14.82 1.26
C GLN A 313 -16.91 -15.89 2.30
N LEU A 314 -17.88 -16.72 2.68
CA LEU A 314 -17.70 -17.85 3.60
C LEU A 314 -16.57 -18.77 3.14
N LEU A 315 -16.60 -19.19 1.87
CA LEU A 315 -15.60 -20.08 1.30
C LEU A 315 -14.22 -19.41 1.20
N SER A 316 -14.17 -18.11 0.90
CA SER A 316 -12.91 -17.36 0.95
C SER A 316 -12.33 -17.29 2.36
N LEU A 317 -13.16 -17.25 3.41
CA LEU A 317 -12.70 -17.29 4.79
C LEU A 317 -12.23 -18.68 5.19
N GLN A 318 -13.01 -19.71 4.87
CA GLN A 318 -12.69 -21.11 5.18
C GLN A 318 -11.36 -21.55 4.57
N THR A 319 -11.13 -21.22 3.30
CA THR A 319 -9.91 -21.58 2.57
C THR A 319 -8.66 -20.87 3.05
N ARG A 320 -8.80 -19.65 3.58
CA ARG A 320 -7.66 -18.84 4.02
C ARG A 320 -7.34 -19.01 5.50
N PHE A 321 -8.34 -19.17 6.35
CA PHE A 321 -8.19 -18.99 7.79
C PHE A 321 -8.66 -20.19 8.62
N ILE A 322 -9.77 -20.84 8.27
CA ILE A 322 -10.43 -21.79 9.19
C ILE A 322 -9.85 -23.21 9.12
N ARG A 323 -9.10 -23.58 8.05
CA ARG A 323 -8.63 -24.96 7.80
C ARG A 323 -9.65 -26.02 8.22
N PRO A 324 -10.89 -25.97 7.71
CA PRO A 324 -11.96 -26.87 8.13
C PRO A 324 -11.56 -28.34 7.88
N LYS A 325 -12.17 -29.25 8.63
CA LYS A 325 -12.04 -30.68 8.33
C LYS A 325 -12.54 -30.93 6.90
N ARG A 326 -11.92 -31.90 6.20
CA ARG A 326 -12.24 -32.19 4.79
C ARG A 326 -13.74 -32.43 4.57
N GLU A 327 -14.43 -33.06 5.52
CA GLU A 327 -15.86 -33.36 5.45
C GLU A 327 -16.74 -32.12 5.61
N GLU A 328 -16.42 -31.23 6.54
CA GLU A 328 -17.13 -29.96 6.74
C GLU A 328 -17.04 -29.06 5.51
N LEU A 329 -15.87 -29.05 4.86
CA LEU A 329 -15.67 -28.29 3.64
C LEU A 329 -16.40 -28.92 2.44
N ARG A 330 -16.46 -30.26 2.34
CA ARG A 330 -17.32 -30.93 1.35
C ARG A 330 -18.78 -30.55 1.52
N LEU A 331 -19.28 -30.53 2.75
CA LEU A 331 -20.64 -30.10 3.03
C LEU A 331 -20.85 -28.63 2.62
N SER A 332 -19.90 -27.76 2.98
CA SER A 332 -19.92 -26.33 2.59
C SER A 332 -19.91 -26.15 1.07
N LEU A 333 -19.12 -26.94 0.34
CA LEU A 333 -19.07 -26.93 -1.13
C LEU A 333 -20.40 -27.39 -1.75
N ARG A 334 -21.05 -28.41 -1.18
CA ARG A 334 -22.38 -28.88 -1.65
C ARG A 334 -23.48 -27.88 -1.39
N MET A 335 -23.48 -27.22 -0.22
CA MET A 335 -24.41 -26.13 0.08
C MET A 335 -24.18 -24.96 -0.88
N ALA A 336 -22.92 -24.59 -1.11
CA ALA A 336 -22.55 -23.55 -2.05
C ALA A 336 -23.05 -23.84 -3.46
N GLU A 337 -22.86 -25.07 -3.91
CA GLU A 337 -23.36 -25.56 -5.19
C GLU A 337 -24.88 -25.41 -5.30
N ALA A 338 -25.65 -25.87 -4.32
CA ALA A 338 -27.11 -25.76 -4.34
C ALA A 338 -27.59 -24.29 -4.39
N ILE A 339 -26.92 -23.39 -3.67
CA ILE A 339 -27.25 -21.96 -3.65
C ILE A 339 -26.90 -21.31 -4.99
N PHE A 340 -25.76 -21.66 -5.58
CA PHE A 340 -25.37 -21.15 -6.90
C PHE A 340 -26.31 -21.64 -7.99
N ASP A 341 -26.77 -22.89 -7.92
CA ASP A 341 -27.78 -23.41 -8.83
C ASP A 341 -29.09 -22.62 -8.74
N ALA A 342 -29.57 -22.38 -7.52
CA ALA A 342 -30.80 -21.62 -7.28
C ALA A 342 -30.67 -20.19 -7.85
N ALA A 343 -29.54 -19.52 -7.58
CA ALA A 343 -29.25 -18.18 -8.09
C ALA A 343 -29.16 -18.15 -9.63
N ALA A 344 -28.58 -19.18 -10.24
CA ALA A 344 -28.50 -19.31 -11.69
C ALA A 344 -29.89 -19.42 -12.33
N LYS A 345 -30.76 -20.25 -11.74
CA LYS A 345 -32.13 -20.45 -12.21
C LYS A 345 -32.99 -19.20 -12.06
N GLU A 346 -32.84 -18.48 -10.96
CA GLU A 346 -33.58 -17.24 -10.70
C GLU A 346 -33.14 -16.09 -11.62
N THR A 347 -31.83 -15.89 -11.78
CA THR A 347 -31.29 -14.74 -12.52
C THR A 347 -31.14 -14.97 -14.02
N GLY A 348 -31.08 -16.24 -14.46
CA GLY A 348 -30.71 -16.61 -15.82
C GLY A 348 -29.24 -16.36 -16.17
N ASP A 349 -28.42 -15.89 -15.22
CA ASP A 349 -27.00 -15.58 -15.43
C ASP A 349 -26.13 -16.85 -15.28
N TYR A 350 -26.28 -17.76 -16.24
CA TYR A 350 -25.54 -19.03 -16.27
C TYR A 350 -24.03 -18.84 -16.44
N LEU A 351 -23.58 -17.70 -16.99
CA LEU A 351 -22.15 -17.38 -17.09
C LEU A 351 -21.56 -17.16 -15.69
N LYS A 352 -22.22 -16.33 -14.88
CA LYS A 352 -21.80 -16.09 -13.49
C LYS A 352 -21.89 -17.36 -12.64
N ALA A 353 -22.87 -18.23 -12.90
CA ALA A 353 -22.98 -19.53 -12.26
C ALA A 353 -21.82 -20.46 -12.61
N GLY A 354 -21.45 -20.56 -13.89
CA GLY A 354 -20.26 -21.30 -14.33
C GLY A 354 -19.00 -20.75 -13.68
N ASP A 355 -18.90 -19.43 -13.54
CA ASP A 355 -17.76 -18.77 -12.89
C ASP A 355 -17.66 -19.13 -11.41
N ARG A 356 -18.80 -19.18 -10.72
CA ARG A 356 -18.92 -19.60 -9.32
C ARG A 356 -18.53 -21.05 -9.12
N MET A 357 -19.07 -21.97 -9.95
CA MET A 357 -18.75 -23.40 -9.88
C MET A 357 -17.27 -23.68 -10.13
N GLY A 358 -16.65 -22.97 -11.09
CA GLY A 358 -15.23 -23.11 -11.33
C GLY A 358 -14.38 -22.69 -10.12
N ARG A 359 -14.79 -21.65 -9.37
CA ARG A 359 -14.13 -21.28 -8.12
C ARG A 359 -14.28 -22.37 -7.05
N LEU A 360 -15.46 -22.98 -6.91
CA LEU A 360 -15.65 -24.12 -6.00
C LEU A 360 -14.72 -25.28 -6.34
N ALA A 361 -14.54 -25.56 -7.63
CA ALA A 361 -13.67 -26.63 -8.09
C ALA A 361 -12.19 -26.34 -7.76
N ASP A 362 -11.73 -25.10 -7.89
CA ASP A 362 -10.38 -24.70 -7.48
C ASP A 362 -10.17 -24.86 -5.96
N ILE A 363 -11.19 -24.51 -5.16
CA ILE A 363 -11.18 -24.74 -3.71
C ILE A 363 -11.07 -26.24 -3.42
N ALA A 364 -11.90 -27.08 -4.01
CA ALA A 364 -11.83 -28.53 -3.87
C ALA A 364 -10.44 -29.09 -4.26
N GLY A 365 -9.82 -28.52 -5.30
CA GLY A 365 -8.48 -28.88 -5.74
C GLY A 365 -7.38 -28.54 -4.75
N SER A 366 -7.47 -27.39 -4.08
CA SER A 366 -6.51 -27.01 -3.04
C SER A 366 -6.47 -28.01 -1.87
N LEU A 367 -7.57 -28.74 -1.66
CA LEU A 367 -7.72 -29.78 -0.63
C LEU A 367 -7.29 -31.17 -1.08
N ARG A 368 -6.77 -31.30 -2.31
CA ARG A 368 -6.45 -32.58 -2.94
C ARG A 368 -7.67 -33.52 -3.09
N ASP A 369 -8.87 -32.95 -3.15
CA ASP A 369 -10.10 -33.73 -3.37
C ASP A 369 -10.48 -33.79 -4.85
N GLN A 370 -9.74 -34.61 -5.60
CA GLN A 370 -9.82 -34.62 -7.06
C GLN A 370 -11.20 -35.02 -7.58
N ALA A 371 -11.92 -35.91 -6.87
CA ALA A 371 -13.26 -36.35 -7.26
C ALA A 371 -14.28 -35.20 -7.20
N GLU A 372 -14.32 -34.48 -6.07
CA GLU A 372 -15.25 -33.36 -5.87
C GLU A 372 -14.93 -32.20 -6.83
N ARG A 373 -13.64 -31.91 -7.01
CA ARG A 373 -13.17 -30.95 -8.01
C ARG A 373 -13.66 -31.27 -9.42
N ASN A 374 -13.48 -32.52 -9.85
CA ASN A 374 -13.92 -32.97 -11.18
C ASN A 374 -15.44 -32.86 -11.34
N ARG A 375 -16.23 -33.14 -10.29
CA ARG A 375 -17.69 -32.96 -10.31
C ARG A 375 -18.07 -31.50 -10.53
N LEU A 376 -17.53 -30.60 -9.71
CA LEU A 376 -17.81 -29.17 -9.76
C LEU A 376 -17.39 -28.54 -11.10
N GLU A 377 -16.33 -29.04 -11.72
CA GLU A 377 -15.92 -28.63 -13.07
C GLU A 377 -16.86 -29.09 -14.17
N ARG A 378 -17.36 -30.33 -14.11
CA ARG A 378 -18.41 -30.78 -15.05
C ARG A 378 -19.63 -29.89 -14.95
N LYS A 379 -20.04 -29.57 -13.72
CA LYS A 379 -21.17 -28.67 -13.48
C LYS A 379 -20.92 -27.24 -13.96
N ALA A 380 -19.71 -26.72 -13.74
CA ALA A 380 -19.31 -25.44 -14.32
C ALA A 380 -19.42 -25.47 -15.85
N ALA A 381 -18.94 -26.56 -16.48
CA ALA A 381 -19.01 -26.78 -17.91
C ALA A 381 -20.46 -26.82 -18.44
N GLU A 382 -21.38 -27.48 -17.74
CA GLU A 382 -22.81 -27.47 -18.05
C GLU A 382 -23.40 -26.05 -18.01
N TYR A 383 -23.06 -25.26 -16.99
CA TYR A 383 -23.51 -23.87 -16.89
C TYR A 383 -23.00 -22.98 -18.02
N TYR A 384 -21.74 -23.14 -18.41
CA TYR A 384 -21.24 -22.40 -19.56
C TYR A 384 -21.89 -22.83 -20.88
N GLU A 385 -22.28 -24.10 -21.02
CA GLU A 385 -23.07 -24.54 -22.19
C GLU A 385 -24.47 -23.93 -22.19
N LEU A 386 -25.14 -23.90 -21.04
CA LEU A 386 -26.43 -23.23 -20.90
C LEU A 386 -26.31 -21.75 -21.24
N ALA A 387 -25.33 -21.06 -20.66
CA ALA A 387 -25.02 -19.67 -20.99
C ALA A 387 -24.80 -19.48 -22.49
N PHE A 388 -24.05 -20.39 -23.13
CA PHE A 388 -23.80 -20.35 -24.56
C PHE A 388 -25.07 -20.55 -25.40
N ARG A 389 -26.01 -21.40 -24.96
CA ARG A 389 -27.26 -21.65 -25.68
C ARG A 389 -28.26 -20.50 -25.52
N THR A 390 -28.36 -19.92 -24.31
CA THR A 390 -29.41 -18.95 -23.98
C THR A 390 -29.02 -17.50 -24.23
N GLU A 391 -27.72 -17.16 -24.20
CA GLU A 391 -27.27 -15.77 -24.30
C GLU A 391 -27.41 -15.26 -25.74
N LYS A 392 -28.03 -14.09 -25.94
CA LYS A 392 -28.16 -13.50 -27.29
C LYS A 392 -26.90 -12.72 -27.68
N ASP A 393 -26.16 -12.23 -26.70
CA ASP A 393 -24.91 -11.50 -26.88
C ASP A 393 -23.75 -12.44 -27.26
N ILE A 394 -23.27 -12.31 -28.50
CA ILE A 394 -22.14 -13.08 -29.04
C ILE A 394 -20.86 -12.88 -28.22
N GLU A 395 -20.61 -11.68 -27.68
CA GLU A 395 -19.43 -11.44 -26.85
C GLU A 395 -19.52 -12.18 -25.52
N ARG A 396 -20.67 -12.14 -24.84
CA ARG A 396 -20.89 -12.94 -23.63
C ARG A 396 -20.86 -14.44 -23.91
N LYS A 397 -21.44 -14.91 -25.02
CA LYS A 397 -21.32 -16.32 -25.47
C LYS A 397 -19.86 -16.73 -25.61
N LEU A 398 -19.03 -15.90 -26.23
CA LEU A 398 -17.62 -16.20 -26.44
C LEU A 398 -16.81 -16.09 -25.15
N ARG A 399 -17.12 -15.14 -24.25
CA ARG A 399 -16.52 -15.08 -22.91
C ARG A 399 -16.89 -16.29 -22.06
N ALA A 400 -18.14 -16.75 -22.13
CA ALA A 400 -18.59 -17.97 -21.45
C ALA A 400 -17.84 -19.20 -21.94
N LYS A 401 -17.67 -19.31 -23.27
CA LYS A 401 -16.92 -20.41 -23.88
C LYS A 401 -15.43 -20.32 -23.55
N GLU A 402 -14.83 -19.13 -23.62
CA GLU A 402 -13.44 -18.89 -23.21
C GLU A 402 -13.23 -19.25 -21.72
N GLY A 403 -14.13 -18.85 -20.83
CA GLY A 403 -14.08 -19.15 -19.40
C GLY A 403 -14.22 -20.64 -19.09
N LYS A 404 -15.17 -21.32 -19.76
CA LYS A 404 -15.32 -22.80 -19.75
C LYS A 404 -14.01 -23.46 -20.13
N ILE A 405 -13.52 -23.10 -21.31
CA ILE A 405 -12.36 -23.74 -21.90
C ILE A 405 -11.18 -23.45 -20.98
N ARG A 406 -10.83 -22.21 -20.59
CA ARG A 406 -9.64 -21.92 -19.76
C ARG A 406 -9.54 -22.74 -18.46
N ARG A 407 -10.66 -22.95 -17.76
CA ARG A 407 -10.68 -23.72 -16.50
C ARG A 407 -10.56 -25.23 -16.67
N VAL A 408 -11.12 -25.72 -17.77
CA VAL A 408 -11.12 -27.13 -18.13
C VAL A 408 -9.80 -27.50 -18.86
N TYR A 409 -9.24 -26.55 -19.60
CA TYR A 409 -8.06 -26.63 -20.48
C TYR A 409 -6.76 -26.92 -19.75
N GLY A 410 -6.51 -26.33 -18.57
CA GLY A 410 -5.29 -26.61 -17.80
C GLY A 410 -5.10 -28.09 -17.43
N ARG A 411 -6.17 -28.90 -17.48
CA ARG A 411 -6.13 -30.34 -17.16
C ARG A 411 -6.40 -31.27 -18.33
N TRP A 412 -7.23 -30.88 -19.29
CA TRP A 412 -7.40 -31.63 -20.53
C TRP A 412 -6.09 -31.80 -21.29
N LEU A 413 -5.13 -30.92 -21.05
CA LEU A 413 -3.76 -31.06 -21.52
C LEU A 413 -3.08 -32.39 -21.07
N LYS A 414 -3.41 -32.99 -19.92
CA LYS A 414 -2.71 -34.22 -19.46
C LYS A 414 -3.08 -35.50 -20.23
N GLU A 415 -4.25 -35.56 -20.86
CA GLU A 415 -4.76 -36.75 -21.54
C GLU A 415 -5.00 -36.43 -23.03
N THR A 416 -4.29 -37.13 -23.93
CA THR A 416 -4.29 -36.85 -25.37
C THR A 416 -5.69 -36.90 -26.01
N GLU A 417 -6.54 -37.82 -25.56
CA GLU A 417 -7.90 -37.97 -26.09
C GLU A 417 -8.80 -36.79 -25.71
N ARG A 418 -8.72 -36.33 -24.45
CA ARG A 418 -9.42 -35.12 -24.00
C ARG A 418 -8.90 -33.86 -24.69
N ALA A 419 -7.61 -33.79 -25.02
CA ALA A 419 -7.05 -32.69 -25.79
C ALA A 419 -7.63 -32.62 -27.22
N ARG A 420 -7.88 -33.76 -27.88
CA ARG A 420 -8.55 -33.81 -29.19
C ARG A 420 -9.99 -33.30 -29.11
N GLN A 421 -10.75 -33.78 -28.11
CA GLN A 421 -12.12 -33.33 -27.90
C GLN A 421 -12.18 -31.82 -27.61
N ALA A 422 -11.28 -31.32 -26.76
CA ALA A 422 -11.15 -29.91 -26.45
C ALA A 422 -10.92 -29.05 -27.70
N LEU A 423 -9.98 -29.47 -28.55
CA LEU A 423 -9.66 -28.75 -29.79
C LEU A 423 -10.88 -28.73 -30.73
N ALA A 424 -11.57 -29.86 -30.88
CA ALA A 424 -12.78 -29.93 -31.69
C ALA A 424 -13.89 -29.00 -31.17
N GLU A 425 -14.10 -28.92 -29.86
CA GLU A 425 -15.07 -28.00 -29.26
C GLU A 425 -14.70 -26.53 -29.46
N ILE A 426 -13.41 -26.19 -29.34
CA ILE A 426 -12.91 -24.83 -29.61
C ILE A 426 -13.13 -24.49 -31.08
N GLU A 427 -12.75 -25.36 -32.00
CA GLU A 427 -12.92 -25.12 -33.43
C GLU A 427 -14.39 -25.00 -33.84
N MET A 428 -15.26 -25.81 -33.26
CA MET A 428 -16.71 -25.66 -33.44
C MET A 428 -17.18 -24.29 -32.92
N ALA A 429 -16.62 -23.80 -31.81
CA ALA A 429 -16.87 -22.43 -31.34
C ALA A 429 -16.42 -21.37 -32.34
N LEU A 430 -15.20 -21.53 -32.86
CA LEU A 430 -14.59 -20.60 -33.80
C LEU A 430 -15.41 -20.51 -35.09
N ARG A 431 -15.95 -21.63 -35.59
CA ARG A 431 -16.84 -21.68 -36.76
C ARG A 431 -18.19 -21.00 -36.53
N ALA A 432 -18.69 -20.98 -35.30
CA ALA A 432 -19.95 -20.33 -34.94
C ALA A 432 -19.82 -18.81 -34.75
N VAL A 433 -18.60 -18.25 -34.78
CA VAL A 433 -18.38 -16.81 -34.63
C VAL A 433 -18.67 -16.10 -35.95
N PRO A 434 -19.50 -15.03 -35.96
CA PRO A 434 -19.73 -14.24 -37.15
C PRO A 434 -18.44 -13.65 -37.72
N SER A 435 -18.31 -13.63 -39.04
CA SER A 435 -17.09 -13.23 -39.77
C SER A 435 -16.57 -11.82 -39.46
N GLY A 436 -17.41 -10.94 -38.93
CA GLY A 436 -17.05 -9.57 -38.53
C GLY A 436 -16.51 -9.43 -37.09
N TYR A 437 -16.65 -10.44 -36.23
CA TYR A 437 -16.26 -10.33 -34.83
C TYR A 437 -14.74 -10.43 -34.66
N LYS A 438 -14.14 -9.43 -34.00
CA LYS A 438 -12.69 -9.38 -33.72
C LYS A 438 -12.38 -9.19 -32.23
N GLY A 439 -13.35 -9.52 -31.37
CA GLY A 439 -13.21 -9.31 -29.93
C GLY A 439 -12.15 -10.21 -29.29
N ARG A 440 -11.64 -9.76 -28.15
CA ARG A 440 -10.60 -10.45 -27.36
C ARG A 440 -10.89 -11.94 -27.08
N PRO A 441 -12.14 -12.37 -26.79
CA PRO A 441 -12.43 -13.78 -26.56
C PRO A 441 -12.14 -14.69 -27.76
N LEU A 442 -12.39 -14.20 -28.98
CA LEU A 442 -12.08 -14.95 -30.20
C LEU A 442 -10.57 -15.19 -30.32
N LEU A 443 -9.77 -14.14 -30.08
CA LEU A 443 -8.31 -14.22 -30.14
C LEU A 443 -7.75 -15.19 -29.09
N ASN A 444 -8.33 -15.19 -27.89
CA ASN A 444 -7.97 -16.13 -26.82
C ASN A 444 -8.31 -17.57 -27.19
N LEU A 445 -9.48 -17.82 -27.80
CA LEU A 445 -9.86 -19.15 -28.28
C LEU A 445 -8.88 -19.67 -29.35
N HIS A 446 -8.47 -18.82 -30.29
CA HIS A 446 -7.45 -19.21 -31.27
C HIS A 446 -6.09 -19.51 -30.61
N ASN A 447 -5.59 -18.66 -29.71
CA ASN A 447 -4.34 -18.95 -29.00
C ASN A 447 -4.40 -20.28 -28.22
N MET A 448 -5.53 -20.55 -27.57
CA MET A 448 -5.76 -21.82 -26.86
C MET A 448 -5.84 -23.03 -27.80
N ALA A 449 -6.52 -22.92 -28.94
CA ALA A 449 -6.51 -23.98 -29.95
C ALA A 449 -5.08 -24.27 -30.43
N GLY A 450 -4.30 -23.21 -30.68
CA GLY A 450 -2.88 -23.30 -31.05
C GLY A 450 -2.04 -24.02 -30.00
N ASP A 451 -2.19 -23.63 -28.72
CA ASP A 451 -1.46 -24.22 -27.60
C ASP A 451 -1.81 -25.72 -27.41
N ILE A 452 -3.07 -26.16 -27.61
CA ILE A 452 -3.44 -27.60 -27.54
C ILE A 452 -2.77 -28.36 -28.69
N ALA A 453 -2.94 -27.85 -29.91
CA ALA A 453 -2.42 -28.49 -31.11
C ALA A 453 -0.90 -28.68 -31.00
N ARG A 454 -0.18 -27.65 -30.53
CA ARG A 454 1.28 -27.68 -30.32
C ARG A 454 1.69 -28.59 -29.17
N GLU A 455 1.20 -28.34 -27.95
CA GLU A 455 1.77 -28.96 -26.76
C GLU A 455 1.41 -30.44 -26.64
N ARG A 456 0.19 -30.82 -27.04
CA ARG A 456 -0.37 -32.15 -26.74
C ARG A 456 -0.56 -33.02 -27.94
N LEU A 457 -1.06 -32.45 -29.03
CA LEU A 457 -1.27 -33.22 -30.26
C LEU A 457 -0.02 -33.26 -31.12
N LYS A 458 0.95 -32.36 -30.86
CA LYS A 458 2.16 -32.17 -31.69
C LYS A 458 1.80 -31.93 -33.16
N ASP A 459 0.63 -31.35 -33.40
CA ASP A 459 0.09 -30.95 -34.70
C ASP A 459 0.47 -29.48 -34.97
N TYR A 460 1.75 -29.29 -35.31
CA TYR A 460 2.32 -27.96 -35.53
C TYR A 460 1.67 -27.18 -36.69
N PRO A 461 1.31 -27.79 -37.84
CA PRO A 461 0.61 -27.07 -38.91
C PRO A 461 -0.71 -26.46 -38.44
N ARG A 462 -1.51 -27.23 -37.68
CA ARG A 462 -2.77 -26.76 -37.12
C ARG A 462 -2.56 -25.68 -36.06
N ALA A 463 -1.54 -25.83 -35.21
CA ALA A 463 -1.16 -24.81 -34.25
C ALA A 463 -0.80 -23.48 -34.92
N LEU A 464 0.05 -23.53 -35.95
CA LEU A 464 0.45 -22.37 -36.75
C LEU A 464 -0.75 -21.70 -37.45
N ALA A 465 -1.73 -22.48 -37.92
CA ALA A 465 -2.96 -21.93 -38.51
C ALA A 465 -3.75 -21.09 -37.49
N HIS A 466 -3.89 -21.58 -36.25
CA HIS A 466 -4.59 -20.84 -35.21
C HIS A 466 -3.85 -19.59 -34.75
N TYR A 467 -2.54 -19.68 -34.47
CA TYR A 467 -1.76 -18.49 -34.11
C TYR A 467 -1.71 -17.47 -35.26
N GLY A 468 -1.63 -17.94 -36.51
CA GLY A 468 -1.71 -17.10 -37.71
C GLY A 468 -3.04 -16.36 -37.82
N ALA A 469 -4.15 -16.98 -37.44
CA ALA A 469 -5.45 -16.30 -37.36
C ALA A 469 -5.43 -15.16 -36.32
N VAL A 470 -4.80 -15.36 -35.15
CA VAL A 470 -4.62 -14.27 -34.16
C VAL A 470 -3.80 -13.13 -34.74
N LEU A 471 -2.70 -13.41 -35.45
CA LEU A 471 -1.90 -12.38 -36.12
C LEU A 471 -2.64 -11.66 -37.27
N LYS A 472 -3.75 -12.19 -37.79
CA LYS A 472 -4.58 -11.49 -38.77
C LYS A 472 -5.67 -10.63 -38.12
N LEU A 473 -6.23 -11.11 -37.01
CA LEU A 473 -7.39 -10.52 -36.36
C LEU A 473 -7.02 -9.49 -35.28
N ALA A 474 -5.94 -9.71 -34.54
CA ALA A 474 -5.55 -8.87 -33.41
C ALA A 474 -4.86 -7.57 -33.86
N PRO A 475 -5.19 -6.41 -33.25
CA PRO A 475 -4.47 -5.17 -33.51
C PRO A 475 -3.00 -5.27 -33.05
N LYS A 476 -2.12 -4.50 -33.69
CA LYS A 476 -0.69 -4.43 -33.31
C LYS A 476 -0.55 -4.01 -31.84
N GLY A 477 0.36 -4.65 -31.12
CA GLY A 477 0.57 -4.38 -29.69
C GLY A 477 -0.45 -5.02 -28.74
N ALA A 478 -1.44 -5.76 -29.25
CA ALA A 478 -2.34 -6.53 -28.40
C ALA A 478 -1.59 -7.71 -27.75
N ARG A 479 -1.90 -7.97 -26.48
CA ARG A 479 -1.27 -9.06 -25.73
C ARG A 479 -1.48 -10.43 -26.39
N GLU A 480 -2.67 -10.66 -26.93
CA GLU A 480 -3.02 -11.91 -27.61
C GLU A 480 -2.13 -12.16 -28.83
N ARG A 481 -1.71 -11.09 -29.51
CA ARG A 481 -0.81 -11.14 -30.66
C ARG A 481 0.62 -11.52 -30.23
N TRP A 482 1.09 -11.01 -29.10
CA TRP A 482 2.37 -11.41 -28.52
C TRP A 482 2.39 -12.88 -28.09
N ALA A 483 1.30 -13.38 -27.50
CA ALA A 483 1.13 -14.80 -27.21
C ALA A 483 1.18 -15.66 -28.49
N ALA A 484 0.54 -15.22 -29.57
CA ALA A 484 0.58 -15.91 -30.86
C ALA A 484 2.00 -15.98 -31.44
N TYR A 485 2.78 -14.89 -31.38
CA TYR A 485 4.18 -14.91 -31.80
C TYR A 485 5.02 -15.89 -30.98
N LYS A 486 4.82 -15.94 -29.66
CA LYS A 486 5.47 -16.94 -28.80
C LYS A 486 5.09 -18.35 -29.25
N GLY A 487 3.81 -18.64 -29.44
CA GLY A 487 3.32 -19.93 -29.90
C GLY A 487 3.95 -20.38 -31.23
N ILE A 488 4.04 -19.46 -32.19
CA ILE A 488 4.70 -19.69 -33.49
C ILE A 488 6.20 -19.95 -33.32
N ALA A 489 6.90 -19.15 -32.52
CA ALA A 489 8.32 -19.33 -32.25
C ALA A 489 8.60 -20.70 -31.63
N LEU A 490 7.79 -21.12 -30.65
CA LEU A 490 7.92 -22.42 -30.00
C LEU A 490 7.62 -23.58 -30.96
N CYS A 491 6.59 -23.48 -31.82
CA CYS A 491 6.33 -24.49 -32.85
C CYS A 491 7.56 -24.69 -33.75
N TYR A 492 8.16 -23.59 -34.21
CA TYR A 492 9.34 -23.65 -35.08
C TYR A 492 10.58 -24.16 -34.37
N ILE A 493 10.77 -23.83 -33.09
CA ILE A 493 11.86 -24.39 -32.27
C ILE A 493 11.70 -25.91 -32.10
N GLU A 494 10.48 -26.39 -31.81
CA GLU A 494 10.21 -27.83 -31.62
C GLU A 494 10.44 -28.67 -32.88
N VAL A 495 10.25 -28.09 -34.08
CA VAL A 495 10.55 -28.77 -35.35
C VAL A 495 11.96 -28.47 -35.89
N GLY A 496 12.80 -27.75 -35.14
CA GLY A 496 14.16 -27.39 -35.56
C GLY A 496 14.25 -26.33 -36.68
N ASN A 497 13.14 -25.65 -37.03
CA ASN A 497 13.13 -24.60 -38.05
C ASN A 497 13.60 -23.25 -37.46
N LYS A 498 14.92 -23.08 -37.39
CA LYS A 498 15.57 -21.85 -36.90
C LYS A 498 15.08 -20.58 -37.61
N GLY A 499 14.92 -20.61 -38.93
CA GLY A 499 14.52 -19.43 -39.72
C GLY A 499 13.12 -18.92 -39.35
N GLY A 500 12.17 -19.84 -39.22
CA GLY A 500 10.81 -19.54 -38.75
C GLY A 500 10.79 -18.99 -37.32
N ALA A 501 11.57 -19.59 -36.42
CA ALA A 501 11.67 -19.15 -35.04
C ALA A 501 12.23 -17.73 -34.92
N LEU A 502 13.31 -17.40 -35.64
CA LEU A 502 13.90 -16.06 -35.68
C LEU A 502 12.90 -15.01 -36.21
N LYS A 503 12.16 -15.35 -37.28
CA LYS A 503 11.15 -14.45 -37.84
C LYS A 503 10.05 -14.14 -36.81
N ALA A 504 9.62 -15.13 -36.04
CA ALA A 504 8.62 -14.95 -34.99
C ALA A 504 9.16 -14.12 -33.81
N VAL A 505 10.40 -14.36 -33.36
CA VAL A 505 11.05 -13.56 -32.29
C VAL A 505 11.21 -12.09 -32.69
N LYS A 506 11.61 -11.83 -33.94
CA LYS A 506 11.72 -10.46 -34.47
C LYS A 506 10.36 -9.78 -34.58
N GLY A 507 9.34 -10.51 -35.06
CA GLY A 507 7.97 -10.03 -35.11
C GLY A 507 7.43 -9.64 -33.73
N LEU A 508 7.67 -10.49 -32.73
CA LEU A 508 7.36 -10.19 -31.33
C LEU A 508 8.11 -8.93 -30.87
N SER A 509 9.43 -8.89 -31.03
CA SER A 509 10.29 -7.79 -30.56
C SER A 509 9.92 -6.44 -31.18
N ALA A 510 9.45 -6.42 -32.43
CA ALA A 510 9.03 -5.20 -33.13
C ALA A 510 7.70 -4.63 -32.61
N GLU A 511 6.84 -5.45 -32.00
CA GLU A 511 5.50 -5.04 -31.54
C GLU A 511 5.39 -4.82 -30.04
N ILE A 512 6.44 -5.10 -29.27
CA ILE A 512 6.40 -5.02 -27.81
C ILE A 512 6.51 -3.56 -27.34
N ASP A 513 5.61 -3.17 -26.44
CA ASP A 513 5.86 -2.02 -25.56
C ASP A 513 6.89 -2.42 -24.51
N PRO A 514 8.10 -1.83 -24.51
CA PRO A 514 9.12 -2.19 -23.54
C PRO A 514 8.64 -2.05 -22.09
N LYS A 515 7.67 -1.18 -21.80
CA LYS A 515 7.16 -0.98 -20.44
C LYS A 515 6.31 -2.16 -19.93
N ASP A 516 5.85 -3.07 -20.79
CA ASP A 516 5.06 -4.23 -20.38
C ASP A 516 5.95 -5.43 -20.02
N ASN A 517 6.04 -5.70 -18.72
CA ASN A 517 6.82 -6.82 -18.18
C ASN A 517 6.37 -8.20 -18.73
N TRP A 518 5.12 -8.33 -19.17
CA TRP A 518 4.61 -9.61 -19.67
C TRP A 518 5.31 -10.06 -20.95
N ALA A 519 5.56 -9.14 -21.88
CA ALA A 519 6.24 -9.50 -23.12
C ALA A 519 7.71 -9.88 -22.92
N GLY A 520 8.37 -9.27 -21.94
CA GLY A 520 9.73 -9.64 -21.54
C GLY A 520 9.79 -11.06 -21.00
N ARG A 521 8.75 -11.51 -20.28
CA ARG A 521 8.62 -12.92 -19.85
C ARG A 521 8.45 -13.85 -21.05
N LEU A 522 7.63 -13.48 -22.04
CA LEU A 522 7.43 -14.33 -23.23
C LEU A 522 8.73 -14.52 -24.01
N LEU A 523 9.50 -13.45 -24.24
CA LEU A 523 10.82 -13.54 -24.88
C LEU A 523 11.80 -14.40 -24.06
N LEU A 524 11.77 -14.28 -22.73
CA LEU A 524 12.64 -15.07 -21.85
C LEU A 524 12.31 -16.57 -21.95
N GLU A 525 11.03 -16.92 -21.99
CA GLU A 525 10.58 -18.30 -22.18
C GLU A 525 10.98 -18.87 -23.54
N ILE A 526 10.87 -18.08 -24.62
CA ILE A 526 11.32 -18.49 -25.96
C ILE A 526 12.84 -18.74 -25.95
N ALA A 527 13.61 -17.82 -25.35
CA ALA A 527 15.06 -17.93 -25.29
C ALA A 527 15.51 -19.17 -24.50
N ASP A 528 14.91 -19.40 -23.33
CA ASP A 528 15.20 -20.56 -22.48
C ASP A 528 14.84 -21.88 -23.18
N PHE A 529 13.72 -21.90 -23.92
CA PHE A 529 13.31 -23.08 -24.66
C PHE A 529 14.21 -23.34 -25.87
N ALA A 530 14.58 -22.30 -26.63
CA ALA A 530 15.54 -22.40 -27.74
C ALA A 530 16.90 -22.92 -27.26
N MET A 531 17.38 -22.45 -26.11
CA MET A 531 18.61 -22.95 -25.48
C MET A 531 18.56 -24.44 -25.18
N LYS A 532 17.45 -24.93 -24.62
CA LYS A 532 17.26 -26.37 -24.33
C LYS A 532 17.28 -27.23 -25.59
N GLN A 533 16.82 -26.68 -26.72
CA GLN A 533 16.80 -27.36 -28.01
C GLN A 533 18.08 -27.13 -28.84
N GLY A 534 19.12 -26.49 -28.27
CA GLY A 534 20.39 -26.25 -28.96
C GLY A 534 20.36 -25.13 -30.01
N LEU A 535 19.25 -24.38 -30.14
CA LEU A 535 19.10 -23.29 -31.10
C LEU A 535 19.66 -21.97 -30.55
N LYS A 536 20.98 -21.91 -30.37
CA LYS A 536 21.68 -20.80 -29.72
C LYS A 536 21.36 -19.43 -30.33
N GLU A 537 21.27 -19.32 -31.65
CA GLU A 537 21.05 -18.00 -32.29
C GLU A 537 19.64 -17.45 -32.04
N VAL A 538 18.63 -18.33 -31.96
CA VAL A 538 17.26 -17.92 -31.59
C VAL A 538 17.25 -17.40 -30.15
N ALA A 539 17.98 -18.06 -29.25
CA ALA A 539 18.12 -17.63 -27.87
C ALA A 539 18.87 -16.29 -27.74
N VAL A 540 19.96 -16.10 -28.49
CA VAL A 540 20.73 -14.85 -28.53
C VAL A 540 19.84 -13.69 -29.01
N GLU A 541 19.05 -13.89 -30.06
CA GLU A 541 18.12 -12.87 -30.57
C GLU A 541 17.06 -12.51 -29.51
N ALA A 542 16.44 -13.51 -28.89
CA ALA A 542 15.40 -13.31 -27.89
C ALA A 542 15.92 -12.64 -26.61
N TYR A 543 17.07 -13.07 -26.06
CA TYR A 543 17.68 -12.38 -24.93
C TYR A 543 18.16 -10.98 -25.31
N GLY A 544 18.69 -10.80 -26.52
CA GLY A 544 19.15 -9.50 -27.02
C GLY A 544 18.00 -8.49 -27.12
N ALA A 545 16.82 -8.91 -27.57
CA ALA A 545 15.61 -8.08 -27.55
C ALA A 545 15.23 -7.64 -26.13
N ILE A 546 15.38 -8.52 -25.13
CA ILE A 546 15.17 -8.16 -23.72
C ILE A 546 16.26 -7.19 -23.22
N VAL A 547 17.52 -7.38 -23.59
CA VAL A 547 18.58 -6.46 -23.12
C VAL A 547 18.38 -5.05 -23.70
N LYS A 548 18.05 -4.96 -24.99
CA LYS A 548 17.80 -3.70 -25.71
C LYS A 548 16.53 -2.98 -25.26
N GLY A 549 15.51 -3.72 -24.82
CA GLY A 549 14.26 -3.15 -24.32
C GLY A 549 14.38 -2.39 -22.98
N PHE A 550 13.56 -1.34 -22.82
CA PHE A 550 13.34 -0.64 -21.56
C PHE A 550 12.20 -1.30 -20.75
N TRP A 551 12.51 -2.33 -19.97
CA TRP A 551 11.53 -3.07 -19.17
C TRP A 551 11.15 -2.31 -17.88
N GLY A 552 9.85 -2.26 -17.57
CA GLY A 552 9.25 -1.37 -16.57
C GLY A 552 10.00 -1.32 -15.23
N ARG A 553 9.93 -0.16 -14.54
CA ARG A 553 10.70 0.13 -13.30
C ARG A 553 10.28 -0.68 -12.06
N GLY A 554 9.33 -1.60 -12.20
CA GLY A 554 8.94 -2.52 -11.13
C GLY A 554 9.99 -3.62 -10.95
N GLY A 555 10.08 -4.18 -9.73
CA GLY A 555 11.07 -5.22 -9.40
C GLY A 555 11.08 -6.42 -10.36
N GLU A 556 9.94 -6.74 -10.98
CA GLU A 556 9.82 -7.83 -11.94
C GLU A 556 10.54 -7.53 -13.29
N GLY A 557 10.39 -6.32 -13.82
CA GLY A 557 11.06 -5.93 -15.08
C GLY A 557 12.59 -5.92 -14.93
N VAL A 558 13.07 -5.42 -13.78
CA VAL A 558 14.49 -5.46 -13.41
C VAL A 558 15.00 -6.90 -13.32
N ARG A 559 14.23 -7.81 -12.72
CA ARG A 559 14.60 -9.23 -12.60
C ARG A 559 14.70 -9.92 -13.96
N ILE A 560 13.73 -9.69 -14.85
CA ILE A 560 13.72 -10.25 -16.21
C ILE A 560 14.94 -9.76 -16.99
N LYS A 561 15.18 -8.44 -16.99
CA LYS A 561 16.32 -7.83 -17.69
C LYS A 561 17.66 -8.34 -17.17
N ARG A 562 17.83 -8.41 -15.84
CA ARG A 562 19.05 -8.94 -15.21
C ARG A 562 19.29 -10.41 -15.59
N THR A 563 18.24 -11.22 -15.62
CA THR A 563 18.32 -12.63 -15.99
C THR A 563 18.72 -12.78 -17.47
N ALA A 564 18.05 -12.05 -18.35
CA ALA A 564 18.35 -12.05 -19.78
C ALA A 564 19.78 -11.55 -20.07
N LEU A 565 20.23 -10.47 -19.41
CA LEU A 565 21.58 -9.92 -19.60
C LEU A 565 22.67 -10.93 -19.23
N ARG A 566 22.55 -11.60 -18.08
CA ARG A 566 23.51 -12.63 -17.66
C ARG A 566 23.57 -13.80 -18.65
N ARG A 567 22.43 -14.25 -19.15
CA ARG A 567 22.34 -15.37 -20.09
C ARG A 567 22.81 -14.99 -21.49
N TYR A 568 22.46 -13.80 -21.96
CA TYR A 568 22.94 -13.22 -23.21
C TYR A 568 24.47 -13.13 -23.21
N HIS A 569 25.04 -12.56 -22.15
CA HIS A 569 26.49 -12.39 -22.06
C HIS A 569 27.23 -13.72 -22.10
N ARG A 570 26.78 -14.74 -21.35
CA ARG A 570 27.40 -16.07 -21.38
C ARG A 570 27.36 -16.73 -22.77
N LEU A 571 26.38 -16.37 -23.61
CA LEU A 571 26.25 -16.92 -24.96
C LEU A 571 27.13 -16.20 -25.98
N VAL A 572 27.27 -14.88 -25.84
CA VAL A 572 28.01 -14.06 -26.80
C VAL A 572 29.50 -14.00 -26.42
N ASN A 573 29.80 -13.84 -25.12
CA ASN A 573 31.15 -13.72 -24.56
C ASN A 573 31.36 -14.76 -23.45
N PRO A 574 31.55 -16.06 -23.77
CA PRO A 574 31.65 -17.12 -22.76
C PRO A 574 32.90 -17.00 -21.86
N ASN A 575 33.93 -16.31 -22.33
CA ASN A 575 35.22 -16.16 -21.64
C ASN A 575 35.30 -14.90 -20.76
N GLU A 576 34.31 -14.00 -20.85
CA GLU A 576 34.28 -12.79 -20.07
C GLU A 576 33.31 -12.97 -18.89
N PRO A 577 33.67 -12.52 -17.67
CA PRO A 577 32.72 -12.50 -16.57
C PRO A 577 31.50 -11.63 -16.99
N PRO A 578 30.26 -12.06 -16.70
CA PRO A 578 29.09 -11.26 -17.02
C PRO A 578 29.24 -9.87 -16.42
N PRO A 579 28.88 -8.79 -17.14
CA PRO A 579 29.07 -7.43 -16.67
C PRO A 579 28.48 -7.32 -15.28
N GLY A 580 29.39 -7.22 -14.32
CA GLY A 580 29.04 -7.02 -12.94
C GLY A 580 28.52 -5.60 -12.84
N PHE A 581 27.27 -5.44 -12.41
CA PHE A 581 27.01 -4.36 -11.45
C PHE A 581 27.77 -4.75 -10.18
N LEU A 582 29.10 -4.59 -10.19
CA LEU A 582 29.90 -4.61 -8.99
C LEU A 582 29.46 -3.39 -8.18
N PRO A 583 29.18 -3.51 -6.88
CA PRO A 583 29.28 -2.34 -6.02
C PRO A 583 30.71 -1.78 -6.12
N PRO A 584 30.93 -0.48 -5.91
CA PRO A 584 32.26 0.12 -6.01
C PRO A 584 33.30 -0.64 -5.17
N PRO A 585 34.58 -0.65 -5.59
CA PRO A 585 35.64 -1.51 -5.04
C PRO A 585 35.96 -1.32 -3.55
N ASP A 586 35.35 -0.34 -2.88
CA ASP A 586 35.64 0.02 -1.50
C ASP A 586 34.93 -0.85 -0.43
N TYR A 587 34.28 -1.94 -0.84
CA TYR A 587 33.48 -2.81 0.07
C TYR A 587 34.26 -3.95 0.75
N PHE A 588 35.59 -3.98 0.68
CA PHE A 588 36.39 -4.89 1.49
C PHE A 588 36.99 -4.12 2.69
N PRO A 589 36.69 -4.50 3.94
CA PRO A 589 37.39 -3.91 5.08
C PRO A 589 38.89 -4.19 4.95
N LYS A 590 39.70 -3.13 5.09
CA LYS A 590 41.16 -3.26 5.17
C LYS A 590 41.54 -4.23 6.30
N PRO A 591 42.54 -5.11 6.12
CA PRO A 591 43.05 -5.90 7.23
C PRO A 591 43.55 -4.95 8.35
N PRO A 592 43.32 -5.29 9.63
CA PRO A 592 43.75 -4.43 10.73
C PRO A 592 45.28 -4.24 10.72
N SER A 593 45.70 -3.02 11.06
CA SER A 593 47.09 -2.60 11.22
C SER A 593 47.82 -3.43 12.30
N PRO A 594 49.13 -3.72 12.17
CA PRO A 594 49.86 -4.65 13.05
C PRO A 594 50.26 -4.10 14.43
N GLU A 595 49.62 -3.05 14.94
CA GLU A 595 50.01 -2.42 16.21
C GLU A 595 48.83 -2.26 17.15
N ALA A 596 48.39 -3.38 17.73
CA ALA A 596 47.63 -3.40 18.97
C ALA A 596 47.87 -4.75 19.67
N VAL A 597 48.86 -4.78 20.56
CA VAL A 597 49.11 -5.91 21.46
C VAL A 597 48.11 -5.82 22.63
N PRO A 598 47.27 -6.83 22.90
CA PRO A 598 46.57 -6.91 24.17
C PRO A 598 47.42 -7.67 25.20
N ALA A 599 47.46 -7.13 26.42
CA ALA A 599 48.04 -7.76 27.60
C ALA A 599 47.27 -9.06 27.97
N PRO A 600 47.92 -10.04 28.62
CA PRO A 600 47.36 -11.37 28.80
C PRO A 600 46.32 -11.41 29.93
N ILE A 601 45.14 -11.95 29.62
CA ILE A 601 44.15 -12.37 30.60
C ILE A 601 44.65 -13.69 31.23
N VAL A 602 45.02 -13.62 32.50
CA VAL A 602 45.31 -14.79 33.34
C VAL A 602 44.00 -15.48 33.67
N VAL A 603 43.85 -16.72 33.20
CA VAL A 603 42.75 -17.61 33.57
C VAL A 603 43.16 -18.39 34.82
N SER A 604 42.55 -18.11 35.96
CA SER A 604 42.62 -18.98 37.13
C SER A 604 41.55 -20.08 37.02
N LEU A 605 42.03 -21.31 36.85
CA LEU A 605 41.30 -22.56 37.04
C LEU A 605 40.81 -22.65 38.49
N GLU A 606 39.51 -22.57 38.72
CA GLU A 606 38.90 -23.24 39.87
C GLU A 606 37.39 -23.46 39.65
N ARG A 607 36.97 -24.69 39.97
CA ARG A 607 35.58 -25.19 40.13
C ARG A 607 34.85 -25.72 38.89
N VAL A 608 35.39 -26.85 38.42
CA VAL A 608 34.56 -28.03 38.08
C VAL A 608 34.22 -28.74 39.39
N ALA A 609 32.99 -28.62 39.88
CA ALA A 609 32.37 -29.62 40.76
C ALA A 609 30.86 -29.36 40.88
N THR A 610 30.10 -30.46 40.77
CA THR A 610 28.69 -30.61 41.19
C THR A 610 27.60 -30.33 40.15
N TYR A 611 27.46 -31.24 39.18
CA TYR A 611 26.15 -31.73 38.76
C TYR A 611 25.93 -33.09 39.45
N GLN A 612 25.09 -33.15 40.50
CA GLN A 612 24.34 -34.34 40.92
C GLN A 612 23.55 -34.06 42.21
N ALA A 613 22.28 -33.66 42.06
CA ALA A 613 21.18 -34.05 42.97
C ALA A 613 19.83 -33.58 42.40
N MET A 614 19.00 -34.55 42.01
CA MET A 614 17.52 -34.53 41.88
C MET A 614 16.93 -33.55 40.83
N GLY A 615 16.17 -33.93 39.79
CA GLY A 615 15.34 -35.11 39.59
C GLY A 615 13.85 -34.75 39.60
N GLN A 616 13.32 -34.25 38.47
CA GLN A 616 12.01 -34.56 37.84
C GLN A 616 11.34 -33.36 37.12
N SER A 617 11.16 -33.53 35.80
CA SER A 617 9.92 -33.35 35.01
C SER A 617 9.30 -31.95 34.75
N ILE A 618 9.21 -31.65 33.44
CA ILE A 618 8.20 -30.85 32.69
C ILE A 618 8.50 -29.35 32.35
N THR A 619 8.82 -29.18 31.05
CA THR A 619 8.48 -28.12 30.07
C THR A 619 8.91 -26.65 30.20
N SER A 620 9.45 -26.17 29.07
CA SER A 620 9.52 -24.80 28.52
C SER A 620 10.46 -23.79 29.18
N GLY A 621 11.40 -23.24 28.38
CA GLY A 621 12.26 -22.15 28.83
C GLY A 621 13.36 -21.74 27.85
N ALA A 622 13.02 -21.38 26.61
CA ALA A 622 13.95 -20.69 25.70
C ALA A 622 13.77 -19.17 25.80
N GLN A 623 14.07 -18.61 26.98
CA GLN A 623 14.07 -17.16 27.21
C GLN A 623 15.00 -16.72 28.36
N ALA A 624 16.08 -17.46 28.62
CA ALA A 624 16.96 -17.21 29.78
C ALA A 624 18.42 -16.84 29.44
N ILE A 625 18.84 -16.80 28.17
CA ILE A 625 20.25 -16.52 27.83
C ILE A 625 20.49 -15.03 27.47
N LEU A 626 19.44 -14.26 27.17
CA LEU A 626 19.57 -12.83 26.82
C LEU A 626 19.44 -11.87 28.02
N THR A 627 18.91 -12.33 29.14
CA THR A 627 18.58 -11.46 30.29
C THR A 627 19.76 -11.24 31.24
N ASP A 628 20.72 -12.18 31.27
CA ASP A 628 21.83 -12.13 32.24
C ASP A 628 23.02 -11.27 31.76
N SER A 629 23.23 -11.13 30.45
CA SER A 629 24.24 -10.18 29.93
C SER A 629 23.82 -8.72 30.07
N LEU A 630 22.51 -8.44 30.09
CA LEU A 630 21.97 -7.08 30.24
C LEU A 630 22.01 -6.57 31.68
N LYS A 631 21.85 -7.44 32.68
CA LYS A 631 21.89 -7.04 34.10
C LYS A 631 23.29 -6.65 34.58
N VAL A 632 24.34 -7.25 34.00
CA VAL A 632 25.73 -6.93 34.37
C VAL A 632 26.16 -5.55 33.85
N SER A 633 25.61 -5.10 32.72
CA SER A 633 25.95 -3.80 32.12
C SER A 633 25.27 -2.62 32.83
N ILE A 634 24.08 -2.82 33.38
CA ILE A 634 23.32 -1.77 34.10
C ILE A 634 23.88 -1.53 35.51
N LEU A 635 24.50 -2.52 36.14
CA LEU A 635 25.15 -2.36 37.45
C LEU A 635 26.54 -1.69 37.38
N ALA A 636 27.09 -1.46 36.19
CA ALA A 636 28.41 -0.87 35.98
C ALA A 636 28.41 0.63 35.64
N GLY A 637 27.25 1.29 35.54
CA GLY A 637 27.15 2.74 35.40
C GLY A 637 27.63 3.32 34.06
N ASP A 638 27.50 2.58 32.96
CA ASP A 638 27.90 3.03 31.63
C ASP A 638 26.78 3.78 30.90
N ARG A 639 26.99 5.09 30.62
CA ARG A 639 26.02 5.99 29.95
C ARG A 639 25.96 5.81 28.43
N SER A 640 26.72 4.89 27.84
CA SER A 640 26.70 4.63 26.39
C SER A 640 25.55 3.71 25.94
N ALA A 641 24.86 3.03 26.87
CA ALA A 641 23.78 2.09 26.55
C ALA A 641 22.42 2.76 26.22
N GLU A 642 22.18 4.01 26.65
CA GLU A 642 20.96 4.74 26.32
C GLU A 642 20.92 5.21 24.85
N GLY A 643 22.09 5.36 24.21
CA GLY A 643 22.17 5.78 22.80
C GLY A 643 21.84 4.69 21.78
N MET A 644 22.01 3.40 22.12
CA MET A 644 21.79 2.29 21.18
C MET A 644 20.33 1.85 21.05
N LEU A 645 19.46 2.16 22.03
CA LEU A 645 18.03 1.85 21.95
C LEU A 645 17.27 2.79 21.00
N LEU A 646 17.81 3.97 20.68
CA LEU A 646 17.17 4.94 19.78
C LEU A 646 17.50 4.74 18.28
N MET A 647 18.54 3.97 17.94
CA MET A 647 18.95 3.78 16.54
C MET A 647 18.37 2.55 15.84
N LEU A 648 17.82 1.57 16.57
CA LEU A 648 17.24 0.37 15.95
C LEU A 648 15.76 0.50 15.53
N ASP A 649 15.09 1.60 15.89
CA ASP A 649 13.66 1.81 15.57
C ASP A 649 13.40 2.62 14.27
N VAL A 650 14.45 3.07 13.56
CA VAL A 650 14.29 3.96 12.38
C VAL A 650 14.37 3.25 11.03
N TRP A 651 14.62 1.94 10.95
CA TRP A 651 14.66 1.23 9.65
C TRP A 651 13.55 0.18 9.44
N SER A 652 12.43 0.71 8.95
CA SER A 652 11.30 0.09 8.22
C SER A 652 10.06 -0.29 9.02
N PRO A 653 8.88 0.24 8.61
CA PRO A 653 8.14 -0.47 7.58
C PRO A 653 7.64 0.40 6.41
N ARG A 654 7.76 -0.19 5.22
CA ARG A 654 7.14 0.15 3.93
C ARG A 654 5.81 0.92 4.04
N GLY A 655 5.76 2.13 3.46
CA GLY A 655 4.48 2.81 3.28
C GLY A 655 4.49 4.23 2.71
N PHE A 656 5.30 4.58 1.70
CA PHE A 656 5.06 5.83 0.94
C PHE A 656 5.30 5.65 -0.55
N THR A 657 4.21 5.62 -1.32
CA THR A 657 4.23 5.90 -2.77
C THR A 657 3.78 7.34 -3.00
N SER A 658 4.71 8.28 -2.90
CA SER A 658 4.67 9.54 -3.65
C SER A 658 6.01 10.26 -3.53
N THR A 659 6.88 10.10 -4.53
CA THR A 659 8.05 10.96 -4.71
C THR A 659 7.60 12.35 -5.18
N PRO A 660 8.03 13.46 -4.54
CA PRO A 660 7.88 14.79 -5.12
C PRO A 660 8.77 14.91 -6.36
N LYS A 661 8.24 15.52 -7.43
CA LYS A 661 9.02 15.90 -8.61
C LYS A 661 10.04 16.96 -8.21
N GLY A 662 11.32 16.59 -8.07
CA GLY A 662 12.40 17.58 -7.90
C GLY A 662 13.71 17.09 -7.28
N ALA A 663 13.77 15.93 -6.63
CA ALA A 663 15.02 15.46 -6.02
C ALA A 663 16.08 15.14 -7.11
N ARG A 664 17.23 15.78 -6.99
CA ARG A 664 18.42 15.55 -7.83
C ARG A 664 18.91 14.11 -7.66
N LYS A 665 19.50 13.59 -8.73
CA LYS A 665 19.90 12.17 -8.88
C LYS A 665 21.41 12.03 -8.78
N ASP A 666 22.02 12.47 -7.69
CA ASP A 666 23.45 12.25 -7.48
C ASP A 666 23.80 12.07 -5.99
N PRO A 667 23.51 10.89 -5.42
CA PRO A 667 23.86 10.57 -4.04
C PRO A 667 25.37 10.60 -3.79
N GLU A 668 26.18 10.34 -4.82
CA GLU A 668 27.64 10.33 -4.71
C GLU A 668 28.19 11.76 -4.65
N GLY A 669 27.63 12.68 -5.44
CA GLY A 669 27.94 14.11 -5.37
C GLY A 669 27.53 14.76 -4.04
N ASP A 670 26.40 14.35 -3.46
CA ASP A 670 25.93 14.86 -2.16
C ASP A 670 26.83 14.38 -1.00
N VAL A 671 27.32 13.14 -1.04
CA VAL A 671 28.29 12.62 -0.05
C VAL A 671 29.66 13.27 -0.19
N ALA A 672 30.15 13.46 -1.42
CA ALA A 672 31.43 14.14 -1.66
C ALA A 672 31.42 15.60 -1.19
N ARG A 673 30.26 16.27 -1.33
CA ARG A 673 30.07 17.66 -0.87
C ARG A 673 30.00 17.76 0.66
N LEU A 674 29.28 16.85 1.32
CA LEU A 674 29.22 16.78 2.79
C LEU A 674 30.60 16.48 3.39
N LYS A 675 31.40 15.63 2.74
CA LYS A 675 32.77 15.35 3.15
C LYS A 675 33.72 16.55 2.99
N ALA A 676 33.48 17.42 2.00
CA ALA A 676 34.27 18.63 1.78
C ALA A 676 33.93 19.78 2.74
N GLU A 677 32.75 19.74 3.38
CA GLU A 677 32.26 20.77 4.31
C GLU A 677 32.60 20.45 5.78
N LEU A 678 33.16 19.27 6.08
CA LEU A 678 33.58 18.88 7.43
C LEU A 678 35.04 19.30 7.71
N PRO A 679 35.36 19.85 8.92
CA PRO A 679 36.74 20.14 9.29
C PRO A 679 37.57 18.86 9.41
N ALA A 680 38.69 18.81 8.70
CA ALA A 680 39.60 17.67 8.69
C ALA A 680 40.14 17.37 10.10
N GLY A 681 39.94 16.15 10.58
CA GLY A 681 40.36 15.68 11.92
C GLY A 681 39.33 15.89 13.03
N SER A 682 38.08 16.24 12.70
CA SER A 682 37.01 16.38 13.71
C SER A 682 36.42 15.02 14.12
N PRO A 683 35.91 14.88 15.36
CA PRO A 683 35.16 13.68 15.78
C PRO A 683 33.97 13.35 14.88
N MET A 684 33.35 14.38 14.27
CA MET A 684 32.25 14.21 13.32
C MET A 684 32.71 13.60 11.99
N GLU A 685 33.94 13.84 11.55
CA GLU A 685 34.50 13.16 10.37
C GLU A 685 34.69 11.67 10.63
N ALA A 686 35.07 11.29 11.86
CA ALA A 686 35.24 9.90 12.26
C ALA A 686 33.91 9.13 12.48
N GLU A 687 32.83 9.82 12.83
CA GLU A 687 31.47 9.25 12.87
C GLU A 687 30.78 9.20 11.50
N PHE A 688 31.16 10.09 10.58
CA PHE A 688 30.57 10.18 9.24
C PHE A 688 31.18 9.18 8.24
N VAL A 689 32.46 8.85 8.37
CA VAL A 689 33.19 7.83 7.56
C VAL A 689 32.85 6.43 8.04
#